data_AF-A0A532T726-F1
#
_entry.id   AF-A0A532T726-F1
#
_cell.length_a   1.000
_cell.length_b   1.000
_cell.length_c   1.000
_cell.angle_alpha   90.00
_cell.angle_beta   90.00
_cell.angle_gamma   90.00
#
_symmetry.space_group_name_H-M   'P 1'
#
loop_
_entity.id
_entity.type
_entity.pdbx_description
1 polymer ?
#
loop_
_entity_poly.entity_id
_entity_poly.type
_entity_poly.pdbx_seq_one_letter_code
_entity_poly.pdbx_strand_id
1 'polypeptide(L)'
;MADDIQFKEYKENIEALFTPKRRYTFLVGAGISMDPPTNMPSAIQIVKDLLELCAPPDEIENLLSLEMLRFELVVEKIQDIFDKDLKFLDYLEYITEPNLIHLFLSNIITRGNYVITTNFDYLIEQALLKVLENNWHQDIIPIISKEDFIFYQDPENLMKSNKYPVYKIHGSKRNIITGKDTSDSLITTMSALGKERGEGETFTIEPYKKPTIFNLMNKRTLVVLGYSGSDDFDIGPTLRELPFLNRLIWIEHTQSTQTEITKIRKREDLISPEKSSHLEQMLAEISSSGDFEVILIKISTRYFVETHLWNVFLPYLPVNEINLFEIEKKIPEFSEWIKPIYEDIASVEKYKFTCHLFYYLKEIEAAKRCSEKGILIAEEINDKSSKSYFLNFLGMINQIMGNFLTALQYYKQALQIDESLNDIAGKSTDLNNIGSIFLTLGKYDEAFSQYHQSLEIVEKLGDLSSKISCLNNIGRVYEIRHEFNLALENYLEAVKITEIVGDLNRKAALLNNIGMIYKANDEKERAIKYYDEALRISDLLGDLYGKVILLNNIGRVYDDYKNYKKALDKYSESLQIAEQLGDLSKKAGCINNIGSVYLAQGKIDKALEKYQEALNIEERLGDPLMKIIYLNNIGMIHNNRANYNLAKEKYSEALIIANDIGDLSKKSLLLTKIGSINMIQEEYQVALVKYQEAVLIFDKIGELNNKAASLSNIGKIYEIFDNYYDALRSYEETLVIDQQIKDPMGIASDLYNIGRVYTMHGEYRKALHNYEESLKIFNQLEQEQYVDVIRNKIDDINRKIGK
;
A
#
# COMPACT_ATOMS: atom_id res chain seq x y z
N MET A 1 33.04 8.89 -27.99
CA MET A 1 34.16 8.55 -28.90
C MET A 1 34.82 7.21 -28.57
N ALA A 2 35.45 6.99 -27.41
CA ALA A 2 36.00 5.66 -27.06
C ALA A 2 34.91 4.58 -26.91
N ASP A 3 33.81 4.92 -26.21
CA ASP A 3 32.64 4.05 -26.04
C ASP A 3 31.92 3.72 -27.36
N ASP A 4 31.92 4.64 -28.33
CA ASP A 4 31.29 4.44 -29.64
C ASP A 4 32.12 3.50 -30.55
N ILE A 5 33.44 3.48 -30.37
CA ILE A 5 34.34 2.58 -31.10
C ILE A 5 34.18 1.15 -30.57
N GLN A 6 34.12 0.99 -29.25
CA GLN A 6 33.92 -0.32 -28.60
C GLN A 6 32.55 -0.94 -28.94
N PHE A 7 31.50 -0.12 -29.07
CA PHE A 7 30.18 -0.64 -29.45
C PHE A 7 30.07 -1.04 -30.93
N LYS A 8 30.82 -0.40 -31.83
CA LYS A 8 30.92 -0.84 -33.24
C LYS A 8 31.55 -2.22 -33.34
N GLU A 9 32.58 -2.50 -32.53
CA GLU A 9 33.22 -3.82 -32.47
C GLU A 9 32.24 -4.92 -32.06
N TYR A 10 31.31 -4.64 -31.15
CA TYR A 10 30.27 -5.60 -30.75
C TYR A 10 29.24 -5.91 -31.83
N LYS A 11 28.98 -4.96 -32.74
CA LYS A 11 28.12 -5.21 -33.91
C LYS A 11 28.79 -6.08 -34.96
N GLU A 12 30.12 -6.08 -35.01
CA GLU A 12 30.91 -6.91 -35.93
C GLU A 12 31.24 -8.28 -35.34
N ASN A 13 31.45 -8.36 -34.02
CA ASN A 13 31.70 -9.59 -33.29
C ASN A 13 31.00 -9.57 -31.91
N ILE A 14 29.83 -10.21 -31.84
CA ILE A 14 29.03 -10.27 -30.60
C ILE A 14 29.74 -11.03 -29.47
N GLU A 15 30.61 -11.99 -29.79
CA GLU A 15 31.34 -12.78 -28.80
C GLU A 15 32.33 -11.92 -28.01
N ALA A 16 32.76 -10.78 -28.56
CA ALA A 16 33.58 -9.80 -27.84
C ALA A 16 32.86 -9.17 -26.63
N LEU A 17 31.53 -9.29 -26.54
CA LEU A 17 30.77 -8.94 -25.33
C LEU A 17 31.06 -9.89 -24.16
N PHE A 18 31.47 -11.12 -24.46
CA PHE A 18 31.65 -12.22 -23.53
C PHE A 18 33.13 -12.63 -23.47
N THR A 19 33.91 -11.98 -22.60
CA THR A 19 35.35 -12.27 -22.45
C THR A 19 35.60 -13.20 -21.26
N PRO A 20 36.43 -14.25 -21.39
CA PRO A 20 36.74 -15.16 -20.26
C PRO A 20 37.37 -14.50 -19.03
N LYS A 21 37.92 -13.27 -19.16
CA LYS A 21 38.50 -12.50 -18.04
C LYS A 21 37.44 -11.89 -17.11
N ARG A 22 36.18 -11.81 -17.54
CA ARG A 22 35.08 -11.25 -16.74
C ARG A 22 34.38 -12.35 -15.94
N ARG A 23 33.78 -11.96 -14.81
CA ARG A 23 32.94 -12.84 -14.00
C ARG A 23 31.46 -12.61 -14.37
N TYR A 24 30.71 -13.69 -14.54
CA TYR A 24 29.33 -13.64 -15.02
C TYR A 24 28.34 -14.20 -14.01
N THR A 25 27.18 -13.56 -13.95
CA THR A 25 26.01 -14.07 -13.25
C THR A 25 24.88 -14.13 -14.25
N PHE A 26 24.20 -15.27 -14.31
CA PHE A 26 23.08 -15.51 -15.21
C PHE A 26 21.80 -15.50 -14.39
N LEU A 27 20.90 -14.58 -14.72
CA LEU A 27 19.55 -14.51 -14.16
C LEU A 27 18.59 -15.07 -15.21
N VAL A 28 17.90 -16.15 -14.86
CA VAL A 28 17.14 -16.95 -15.83
C VAL A 28 15.69 -17.15 -15.40
N GLY A 29 14.78 -16.86 -16.33
CA GLY A 29 13.33 -16.98 -16.14
C GLY A 29 12.74 -18.18 -16.87
N ALA A 30 11.43 -18.38 -16.73
CA ALA A 30 10.73 -19.59 -17.18
C ALA A 30 10.88 -19.87 -18.67
N GLY A 31 11.17 -18.85 -19.49
CA GLY A 31 11.35 -18.99 -20.93
C GLY A 31 12.51 -19.90 -21.33
N ILE A 32 13.47 -20.21 -20.43
CA ILE A 32 14.54 -21.18 -20.74
C ILE A 32 14.02 -22.61 -20.84
N SER A 33 12.84 -22.90 -20.29
CA SER A 33 12.27 -24.24 -20.19
C SER A 33 11.36 -24.60 -21.38
N MET A 34 11.12 -23.66 -22.30
CA MET A 34 10.19 -23.87 -23.42
C MET A 34 10.76 -24.72 -24.56
N ASP A 35 12.08 -24.78 -24.71
CA ASP A 35 12.72 -25.50 -25.81
C ASP A 35 12.74 -27.03 -25.61
N PRO A 36 12.59 -27.83 -26.69
CA PRO A 36 12.77 -29.29 -26.63
C PRO A 36 14.17 -29.70 -26.14
N PRO A 37 14.28 -30.85 -25.44
CA PRO A 37 13.23 -31.81 -25.09
C PRO A 37 12.34 -31.41 -23.89
N THR A 38 12.61 -30.29 -23.22
CA THR A 38 11.87 -29.87 -22.02
C THR A 38 10.40 -29.53 -22.31
N ASN A 39 10.14 -28.68 -23.31
CA ASN A 39 8.78 -28.29 -23.76
C ASN A 39 7.83 -27.83 -22.64
N MET A 40 8.33 -27.07 -21.66
CA MET A 40 7.48 -26.55 -20.59
C MET A 40 6.55 -25.45 -21.13
N PRO A 41 5.25 -25.43 -20.75
CA PRO A 41 4.36 -24.34 -21.13
C PRO A 41 4.82 -23.00 -20.52
N SER A 42 4.54 -21.91 -21.23
CA SER A 42 4.78 -20.56 -20.69
C SER A 42 3.82 -20.25 -19.54
N ALA A 43 4.16 -19.28 -18.68
CA ALA A 43 3.28 -18.82 -17.61
C ALA A 43 1.90 -18.37 -18.14
N ILE A 44 1.87 -17.69 -19.30
CA ILE A 44 0.63 -17.29 -19.98
C ILE A 44 -0.21 -18.50 -20.38
N GLN A 45 0.44 -19.54 -20.92
CA GLN A 45 -0.26 -20.77 -21.30
C GLN A 45 -0.79 -21.51 -20.06
N ILE A 46 -0.01 -21.57 -18.98
CA ILE A 46 -0.46 -22.14 -17.71
C ILE A 46 -1.68 -21.39 -17.17
N VAL A 47 -1.64 -20.05 -17.12
CA VAL A 47 -2.79 -19.24 -16.68
C VAL A 47 -4.00 -19.53 -17.55
N LYS A 48 -3.84 -19.54 -18.87
CA LYS A 48 -4.93 -19.83 -19.80
C LYS A 48 -5.56 -21.21 -19.51
N ASP A 49 -4.76 -22.26 -19.44
CA ASP A 49 -5.24 -23.63 -19.21
C ASP A 49 -5.92 -23.77 -17.84
N LEU A 50 -5.40 -23.08 -16.82
CA LEU A 50 -6.03 -23.03 -15.50
C LEU A 50 -7.38 -22.29 -15.55
N LEU A 51 -7.48 -21.14 -16.20
CA LEU A 51 -8.74 -20.39 -16.31
C LEU A 51 -9.79 -21.15 -17.11
N GLU A 52 -9.41 -21.89 -18.15
CA GLU A 52 -10.32 -22.73 -18.93
C GLU A 52 -11.04 -23.79 -18.06
N LEU A 53 -10.41 -24.24 -16.97
CA LEU A 53 -11.00 -25.19 -16.02
C LEU A 53 -11.61 -24.52 -14.79
N CYS A 54 -11.00 -23.45 -14.29
CA CYS A 54 -11.33 -22.83 -13.00
C CYS A 54 -12.28 -21.62 -13.08
N ALA A 55 -12.41 -20.98 -14.24
CA ALA A 55 -13.29 -19.82 -14.46
C ALA A 55 -14.55 -20.21 -15.27
N PRO A 56 -15.66 -19.46 -15.14
CA PRO A 56 -16.85 -19.72 -15.92
C PRO A 56 -16.61 -19.32 -17.39
N PRO A 57 -17.13 -20.08 -18.38
CA PRO A 57 -16.78 -19.90 -19.79
C PRO A 57 -17.02 -18.49 -20.35
N ASP A 58 -18.02 -17.79 -19.82
CA ASP A 58 -18.43 -16.45 -20.23
C ASP A 58 -17.57 -15.31 -19.65
N GLU A 59 -16.65 -15.60 -18.73
CA GLU A 59 -15.75 -14.60 -18.13
C GLU A 59 -14.26 -14.88 -18.44
N ILE A 60 -13.92 -15.99 -19.10
CA ILE A 60 -12.52 -16.33 -19.46
C ILE A 60 -11.87 -15.25 -20.32
N GLU A 61 -12.54 -14.82 -21.40
CA GLU A 61 -12.00 -13.78 -22.28
C GLU A 61 -11.84 -12.44 -21.55
N ASN A 62 -12.78 -12.10 -20.67
CA ASN A 62 -12.70 -10.89 -19.85
C ASN A 62 -11.47 -10.93 -18.94
N LEU A 63 -11.24 -12.04 -18.25
CA LEU A 63 -10.06 -12.24 -17.39
C LEU A 63 -8.76 -12.17 -18.22
N LEU A 64 -8.67 -12.91 -19.32
CA LEU A 64 -7.47 -12.92 -20.18
C LEU A 64 -7.17 -11.57 -20.84
N SER A 65 -8.16 -10.67 -20.94
CA SER A 65 -7.97 -9.31 -21.44
C SER A 65 -7.43 -8.32 -20.40
N LEU A 66 -7.39 -8.69 -19.11
CA LEU A 66 -6.90 -7.83 -18.05
C LEU A 66 -5.36 -7.75 -18.08
N GLU A 67 -4.82 -6.55 -18.29
CA GLU A 67 -3.37 -6.30 -18.28
C GLU A 67 -2.70 -6.67 -16.94
N MET A 68 -3.45 -6.56 -15.84
CA MET A 68 -2.96 -6.83 -14.48
C MET A 68 -3.16 -8.28 -14.01
N LEU A 69 -3.71 -9.17 -14.85
CA LEU A 69 -3.90 -10.57 -14.48
C LEU A 69 -2.60 -11.37 -14.59
N ARG A 70 -2.00 -11.63 -13.43
CA ARG A 70 -0.68 -12.25 -13.32
C ARG A 70 -0.77 -13.73 -12.92
N PHE A 71 0.26 -14.49 -13.31
CA PHE A 71 0.41 -15.90 -12.94
C PHE A 71 0.28 -16.12 -11.43
N GLU A 72 1.00 -15.33 -10.64
CA GLU A 72 1.08 -15.49 -9.19
C GLU A 72 -0.27 -15.26 -8.51
N LEU A 73 -1.02 -14.24 -8.98
CA LEU A 73 -2.36 -13.95 -8.47
C LEU A 73 -3.32 -15.11 -8.78
N VAL A 74 -3.29 -15.61 -10.01
CA VAL A 74 -4.14 -16.75 -10.41
C VAL A 74 -3.81 -17.97 -9.56
N VAL A 75 -2.52 -18.28 -9.37
CA VAL A 75 -2.12 -19.44 -8.57
C VAL A 75 -2.46 -19.26 -7.09
N GLU A 76 -2.27 -18.09 -6.51
CA GLU A 76 -2.68 -17.79 -5.13
C GLU A 76 -4.19 -18.04 -4.96
N LYS A 77 -5.03 -17.53 -5.88
CA LYS A 77 -6.48 -17.73 -5.77
C LYS A 77 -6.91 -19.16 -6.02
N ILE A 78 -6.20 -19.90 -6.86
CA ILE A 78 -6.40 -21.35 -6.97
C ILE A 78 -6.02 -22.03 -5.66
N GLN A 79 -4.93 -21.62 -5.00
CA GLN A 79 -4.52 -22.16 -3.72
C GLN A 79 -5.59 -21.95 -2.63
N ASP A 80 -6.10 -20.72 -2.56
CA ASP A 80 -7.05 -20.30 -1.56
C ASP A 80 -8.40 -21.03 -1.71
N ILE A 81 -8.85 -21.24 -2.95
CA ILE A 81 -10.22 -21.67 -3.26
C ILE A 81 -10.31 -23.16 -3.63
N PHE A 82 -9.38 -23.67 -4.45
CA PHE A 82 -9.49 -25.01 -5.05
C PHE A 82 -8.45 -26.01 -4.53
N ASP A 83 -7.19 -25.60 -4.41
CA ASP A 83 -6.05 -26.53 -4.28
C ASP A 83 -4.93 -25.99 -3.39
N LYS A 84 -5.09 -26.16 -2.07
CA LYS A 84 -4.13 -25.70 -1.06
C LYS A 84 -2.70 -26.22 -1.27
N ASP A 85 -2.56 -27.40 -1.87
CA ASP A 85 -1.27 -28.08 -2.07
C ASP A 85 -0.63 -27.78 -3.44
N LEU A 86 -1.33 -27.00 -4.29
CA LEU A 86 -0.91 -26.64 -5.65
C LEU A 86 -0.45 -27.85 -6.47
N LYS A 87 -1.26 -28.91 -6.50
CA LYS A 87 -0.99 -30.20 -7.18
C LYS A 87 -0.69 -30.03 -8.66
N PHE A 88 -1.21 -29.00 -9.32
CA PHE A 88 -0.86 -28.74 -10.72
C PHE A 88 0.65 -28.49 -10.91
N LEU A 89 1.35 -27.97 -9.89
CA LEU A 89 2.80 -27.78 -9.92
C LEU A 89 3.58 -29.09 -9.89
N ASP A 90 2.96 -30.22 -9.52
CA ASP A 90 3.59 -31.55 -9.62
C ASP A 90 3.92 -31.90 -11.08
N TYR A 91 3.31 -31.22 -12.04
CA TYR A 91 3.71 -31.29 -13.45
C TYR A 91 5.18 -30.92 -13.66
N LEU A 92 5.68 -29.93 -12.90
CA LEU A 92 7.07 -29.47 -13.00
C LEU A 92 8.07 -30.52 -12.48
N GLU A 93 7.65 -31.36 -11.52
CA GLU A 93 8.44 -32.51 -11.04
C GLU A 93 8.47 -33.65 -12.06
N TYR A 94 7.42 -33.77 -12.86
CA TYR A 94 7.29 -34.83 -13.87
C TYR A 94 8.26 -34.61 -15.04
N ILE A 95 8.60 -33.35 -15.35
CA ILE A 95 9.55 -32.99 -16.41
C ILE A 95 10.97 -33.03 -15.84
N THR A 96 11.75 -34.01 -16.28
CA THR A 96 13.12 -34.25 -15.79
C THR A 96 14.20 -34.10 -16.87
N GLU A 97 13.80 -33.84 -18.12
CA GLU A 97 14.70 -33.77 -19.27
C GLU A 97 15.14 -32.33 -19.56
N PRO A 98 16.37 -31.93 -19.19
CA PRO A 98 16.90 -30.61 -19.48
C PRO A 98 17.21 -30.42 -20.97
N ASN A 99 16.88 -29.24 -21.49
CA ASN A 99 17.32 -28.81 -22.81
C ASN A 99 18.74 -28.22 -22.83
N LEU A 100 19.16 -27.76 -24.02
CA LEU A 100 20.48 -27.20 -24.27
C LEU A 100 20.83 -26.03 -23.34
N ILE A 101 19.86 -25.17 -23.02
CA ILE A 101 20.10 -23.98 -22.18
C ILE A 101 20.41 -24.43 -20.74
N HIS A 102 19.68 -25.39 -20.18
CA HIS A 102 19.98 -25.93 -18.85
C HIS A 102 21.35 -26.61 -18.78
N LEU A 103 21.73 -27.35 -19.83
CA LEU A 103 23.06 -27.99 -19.92
C LEU A 103 24.19 -26.96 -20.02
N PHE A 104 23.95 -25.87 -20.77
CA PHE A 104 24.86 -24.72 -20.82
C PHE A 104 25.01 -24.09 -19.42
N LEU A 105 23.89 -23.76 -18.77
CA LEU A 105 23.86 -23.16 -17.43
C LEU A 105 24.58 -24.05 -16.40
N SER A 106 24.39 -25.36 -16.46
CA SER A 106 25.07 -26.31 -15.58
C SER A 106 26.58 -26.31 -15.80
N ASN A 107 27.02 -26.30 -17.07
CA ASN A 107 28.43 -26.26 -17.41
C ASN A 107 29.14 -24.94 -17.01
N ILE A 108 28.44 -23.81 -17.01
CA ILE A 108 29.04 -22.55 -16.54
C ILE A 108 29.11 -22.48 -15.01
N ILE A 109 28.18 -23.13 -14.28
CA ILE A 109 28.24 -23.27 -12.82
C ILE A 109 29.50 -24.05 -12.44
N THR A 110 29.79 -25.17 -13.12
CA THR A 110 31.01 -25.95 -12.87
C THR A 110 32.31 -25.19 -13.15
N ARG A 111 32.21 -24.05 -13.85
CA ARG A 111 33.32 -23.14 -14.16
C ARG A 111 33.34 -21.86 -13.30
N GLY A 112 32.51 -21.79 -12.26
CA GLY A 112 32.50 -20.72 -11.27
C GLY A 112 31.74 -19.45 -11.62
N ASN A 113 30.87 -19.52 -12.62
CA ASN A 113 29.83 -18.52 -12.85
C ASN A 113 28.62 -18.82 -11.95
N TYR A 114 27.80 -17.80 -11.68
CA TYR A 114 26.62 -17.96 -10.84
C TYR A 114 25.36 -18.03 -11.68
N VAL A 115 24.41 -18.85 -11.25
CA VAL A 115 23.08 -18.95 -11.86
C VAL A 115 22.03 -18.71 -10.79
N ILE A 116 21.12 -17.81 -11.14
CA ILE A 116 19.97 -17.42 -10.35
C ILE A 116 18.74 -17.70 -11.21
N THR A 117 17.75 -18.39 -10.66
CA THR A 117 16.52 -18.70 -11.38
C THR A 117 15.28 -18.29 -10.59
N THR A 118 14.26 -17.83 -11.31
CA THR A 118 12.90 -17.66 -10.79
C THR A 118 12.00 -18.86 -11.11
N ASN A 119 12.53 -19.88 -11.79
CA ASN A 119 11.76 -21.04 -12.18
C ASN A 119 11.44 -21.93 -10.98
N PHE A 120 10.23 -22.48 -11.00
CA PHE A 120 9.77 -23.48 -10.04
C PHE A 120 10.24 -24.90 -10.40
N ASP A 121 10.65 -25.12 -11.66
CA ASP A 121 11.15 -26.41 -12.17
C ASP A 121 12.54 -26.78 -11.61
N TYR A 122 12.98 -28.02 -11.86
CA TYR A 122 14.22 -28.58 -11.31
C TYR A 122 15.30 -28.82 -12.35
N LEU A 123 15.18 -28.22 -13.54
CA LEU A 123 15.91 -28.67 -14.73
C LEU A 123 17.38 -28.27 -14.72
N ILE A 124 17.75 -27.20 -14.03
CA ILE A 124 19.16 -26.82 -13.84
C ILE A 124 19.85 -27.84 -12.93
N GLU A 125 19.19 -28.24 -11.85
CA GLU A 125 19.69 -29.27 -10.94
C GLU A 125 19.78 -30.64 -11.64
N GLN A 126 18.77 -31.01 -12.43
CA GLN A 126 18.81 -32.23 -13.26
C GLN A 126 19.95 -32.18 -14.28
N ALA A 127 20.18 -31.04 -14.93
CA ALA A 127 21.30 -30.85 -15.84
C ALA A 127 22.66 -30.95 -15.12
N LEU A 128 22.78 -30.44 -13.90
CA LEU A 128 24.00 -30.61 -13.08
C LEU A 128 24.27 -32.07 -12.74
N LEU A 129 23.24 -32.85 -12.37
CA LEU A 129 23.37 -34.29 -12.13
C LEU A 129 23.87 -35.04 -13.37
N LYS A 130 23.51 -34.57 -14.57
CA LYS A 130 23.96 -35.16 -15.84
C LYS A 130 25.38 -34.74 -16.23
N VAL A 131 25.78 -33.50 -15.94
CA VAL A 131 27.11 -32.97 -16.31
C VAL A 131 28.20 -33.38 -15.32
N LEU A 132 27.85 -33.62 -14.05
CA LEU A 132 28.77 -34.04 -13.00
C LEU A 132 28.82 -35.57 -12.87
N GLU A 133 30.00 -36.11 -12.59
CA GLU A 133 30.14 -37.51 -12.18
C GLU A 133 29.40 -37.76 -10.84
N ASN A 134 28.89 -38.98 -10.64
CA ASN A 134 28.03 -39.34 -9.50
C ASN A 134 28.63 -39.02 -8.12
N ASN A 135 29.95 -39.08 -7.99
CA ASN A 135 30.68 -38.75 -6.77
C ASN A 135 30.70 -37.25 -6.43
N TRP A 136 30.17 -36.37 -7.27
CA TRP A 136 30.05 -34.93 -7.01
C TRP A 136 28.60 -34.47 -6.85
N HIS A 137 27.62 -35.38 -6.92
CA HIS A 137 26.20 -35.04 -6.84
C HIS A 137 25.84 -34.40 -5.49
N GLN A 138 26.48 -34.82 -4.39
CA GLN A 138 26.29 -34.19 -3.08
C GLN A 138 26.89 -32.77 -2.96
N ASP A 139 27.66 -32.33 -3.95
CA ASP A 139 28.27 -31.00 -3.99
C ASP A 139 27.39 -29.99 -4.74
N ILE A 140 26.27 -30.42 -5.30
CA ILE A 140 25.21 -29.55 -5.82
C ILE A 140 24.43 -28.98 -4.63
N ILE A 141 24.36 -27.65 -4.54
CA ILE A 141 23.71 -26.95 -3.42
C ILE A 141 22.57 -26.09 -3.96
N PRO A 142 21.32 -26.60 -4.00
CA PRO A 142 20.15 -25.75 -4.26
C PRO A 142 19.89 -24.85 -3.05
N ILE A 143 19.94 -23.53 -3.26
CA ILE A 143 19.60 -22.51 -2.26
C ILE A 143 18.14 -22.13 -2.47
N ILE A 144 17.28 -22.58 -1.56
CA ILE A 144 15.82 -22.50 -1.72
C ILE A 144 15.21 -21.78 -0.51
N SER A 145 15.46 -22.30 0.69
CA SER A 145 14.82 -21.85 1.93
C SER A 145 15.48 -20.59 2.50
N LYS A 146 14.78 -19.93 3.44
CA LYS A 146 15.31 -18.78 4.18
C LYS A 146 16.65 -19.10 4.86
N GLU A 147 16.76 -20.28 5.47
CA GLU A 147 17.99 -20.73 6.12
C GLU A 147 19.12 -20.89 5.12
N ASP A 148 18.84 -21.40 3.91
CA ASP A 148 19.84 -21.54 2.85
C ASP A 148 20.35 -20.16 2.41
N PHE A 149 19.45 -19.20 2.16
CA PHE A 149 19.84 -17.85 1.74
C PHE A 149 20.70 -17.12 2.77
N ILE A 150 20.41 -17.32 4.07
CA ILE A 150 21.20 -16.74 5.17
C ILE A 150 22.55 -17.45 5.30
N PHE A 151 22.56 -18.79 5.26
CA PHE A 151 23.79 -19.56 5.47
C PHE A 151 24.76 -19.46 4.29
N TYR A 152 24.23 -19.44 3.06
CA TYR A 152 24.99 -19.35 1.81
C TYR A 152 24.99 -17.93 1.22
N GLN A 153 25.00 -16.92 2.09
CA GLN A 153 24.95 -15.52 1.68
C GLN A 153 26.17 -15.08 0.85
N ASP A 154 27.34 -15.67 1.09
CA ASP A 154 28.56 -15.39 0.33
C ASP A 154 28.87 -16.54 -0.66
N PRO A 155 28.57 -16.36 -1.96
CA PRO A 155 28.77 -17.38 -2.97
C PRO A 155 30.25 -17.71 -3.23
N GLU A 156 31.21 -16.84 -2.86
CA GLU A 156 32.63 -17.14 -3.04
C GLU A 156 33.10 -18.27 -2.12
N ASN A 157 32.52 -18.41 -0.93
CA ASN A 157 32.89 -19.45 0.04
C ASN A 157 32.51 -20.86 -0.46
N LEU A 158 31.36 -20.96 -1.12
CA LEU A 158 30.92 -22.19 -1.76
C LEU A 158 31.83 -22.59 -2.91
N MET A 159 32.19 -21.65 -3.78
CA MET A 159 33.09 -21.92 -4.90
C MET A 159 34.49 -22.35 -4.45
N LYS A 160 35.05 -21.70 -3.41
CA LYS A 160 36.35 -22.10 -2.83
C LYS A 160 36.33 -23.51 -2.24
N SER A 161 35.16 -24.01 -1.90
CA SER A 161 34.94 -25.35 -1.34
C SER A 161 34.49 -26.37 -2.39
N ASN A 162 34.65 -26.06 -3.68
CA ASN A 162 34.25 -26.89 -4.83
C ASN A 162 32.75 -27.31 -4.80
N LYS A 163 31.87 -26.41 -4.36
CA LYS A 163 30.41 -26.60 -4.39
C LYS A 163 29.79 -25.94 -5.61
N TYR A 164 28.65 -26.46 -6.06
CA TYR A 164 27.91 -26.02 -7.25
C TYR A 164 26.54 -25.43 -6.86
N PRO A 165 26.46 -24.13 -6.52
CA PRO A 165 25.21 -23.53 -6.06
C PRO A 165 24.23 -23.21 -7.19
N VAL A 166 22.94 -23.41 -6.92
CA VAL A 166 21.81 -22.94 -7.75
C VAL A 166 20.87 -22.12 -6.88
N TYR A 167 20.70 -20.84 -7.18
CA TYR A 167 19.87 -19.94 -6.36
C TYR A 167 18.46 -19.86 -6.92
N LYS A 168 17.45 -20.32 -6.17
CA LYS A 168 16.04 -20.31 -6.58
C LYS A 168 15.28 -19.20 -5.88
N ILE A 169 15.13 -18.06 -6.54
CA ILE A 169 14.52 -16.88 -5.93
C ILE A 169 13.06 -17.11 -5.57
N HIS A 170 12.27 -17.85 -6.36
CA HIS A 170 10.87 -18.14 -5.99
C HIS A 170 10.69 -19.44 -5.20
N GLY A 171 11.80 -20.10 -4.84
CA GLY A 171 11.78 -21.39 -4.17
C GLY A 171 11.35 -22.55 -5.09
N SER A 172 11.15 -23.72 -4.49
CA SER A 172 10.63 -24.92 -5.14
C SER A 172 9.98 -25.83 -4.12
N LYS A 173 9.11 -26.74 -4.56
CA LYS A 173 8.38 -27.67 -3.67
C LYS A 173 9.32 -28.62 -2.93
N ARG A 174 10.41 -29.03 -3.58
CA ARG A 174 11.43 -29.91 -2.99
C ARG A 174 12.84 -29.41 -3.25
N ASN A 175 13.78 -29.90 -2.46
CA ASN A 175 15.19 -29.95 -2.81
C ASN A 175 15.49 -31.35 -3.36
N ILE A 176 15.63 -31.49 -4.68
CA ILE A 176 15.78 -32.81 -5.32
C ILE A 176 17.12 -33.51 -5.01
N ILE A 177 18.11 -32.76 -4.51
CA ILE A 177 19.43 -33.32 -4.15
C ILE A 177 19.39 -33.96 -2.76
N THR A 178 18.71 -33.31 -1.81
CA THR A 178 18.63 -33.78 -0.42
C THR A 178 17.34 -34.54 -0.10
N GLY A 179 16.32 -34.43 -0.94
CA GLY A 179 14.98 -34.96 -0.72
C GLY A 179 14.12 -34.15 0.26
N LYS A 180 14.65 -33.03 0.80
CA LYS A 180 13.93 -32.18 1.76
C LYS A 180 12.71 -31.52 1.10
N ASP A 181 11.58 -31.52 1.80
CA ASP A 181 10.40 -30.73 1.44
C ASP A 181 10.67 -29.24 1.71
N THR A 182 10.45 -28.41 0.70
CA THR A 182 10.67 -26.96 0.76
C THR A 182 9.43 -26.17 0.31
N SER A 183 8.27 -26.83 0.26
CA SER A 183 6.98 -26.25 -0.15
C SER A 183 6.66 -24.96 0.58
N ASP A 184 6.99 -24.86 1.88
CA ASP A 184 6.78 -23.65 2.67
C ASP A 184 7.49 -22.42 2.06
N SER A 185 8.68 -22.60 1.49
CA SER A 185 9.43 -21.50 0.87
C SER A 185 8.77 -21.02 -0.41
N LEU A 186 8.27 -21.96 -1.22
CA LEU A 186 7.50 -21.67 -2.41
C LEU A 186 6.21 -20.94 -2.04
N ILE A 187 5.40 -21.51 -1.14
CA ILE A 187 4.13 -20.95 -0.67
C ILE A 187 4.34 -19.56 -0.06
N THR A 188 5.39 -19.38 0.76
CA THR A 188 5.72 -18.06 1.32
C THR A 188 6.03 -17.05 0.23
N THR A 189 6.80 -17.44 -0.79
CA THR A 189 7.15 -16.56 -1.92
C THR A 189 5.90 -16.24 -2.75
N MET A 190 5.07 -17.23 -3.06
CA MET A 190 3.82 -17.07 -3.81
C MET A 190 2.80 -16.22 -3.07
N SER A 191 2.66 -16.41 -1.76
CA SER A 191 1.82 -15.56 -0.91
C SER A 191 2.35 -14.14 -0.85
N ALA A 192 3.67 -13.93 -0.82
CA ALA A 192 4.27 -12.59 -0.87
C ALA A 192 4.10 -11.91 -2.24
N LEU A 193 4.05 -12.69 -3.32
CA LEU A 193 3.77 -12.25 -4.69
C LEU A 193 2.28 -11.93 -4.91
N GLY A 194 1.39 -12.69 -4.27
CA GLY A 194 -0.07 -12.61 -4.44
C GLY A 194 -0.81 -11.69 -3.46
N LYS A 195 -0.35 -11.56 -2.20
CA LYS A 195 -1.07 -10.80 -1.15
C LYS A 195 -1.28 -9.33 -1.52
N GLU A 196 -2.56 -8.94 -1.56
CA GLU A 196 -3.15 -7.59 -1.51
C GLU A 196 -2.20 -6.43 -1.80
N ARG A 197 -1.83 -6.35 -3.07
CA ARG A 197 -1.05 -5.26 -3.63
C ARG A 197 -1.90 -4.46 -4.62
N GLY A 198 -2.21 -3.21 -4.26
CA GLY A 198 -2.89 -2.27 -5.16
C GLY A 198 -1.99 -1.86 -6.34
N GLU A 199 -2.59 -1.29 -7.38
CA GLU A 199 -1.86 -0.69 -8.51
C GLU A 199 -0.68 0.18 -8.03
N GLY A 200 0.51 -0.10 -8.57
CA GLY A 200 1.76 0.61 -8.25
C GLY A 200 2.65 -0.09 -7.21
N GLU A 201 2.19 -1.18 -6.58
CA GLU A 201 2.99 -1.98 -5.66
C GLU A 201 4.00 -2.86 -6.40
N THR A 202 5.25 -2.39 -6.48
CA THR A 202 6.36 -3.18 -7.01
C THR A 202 6.66 -4.37 -6.12
N PHE A 203 6.83 -5.56 -6.72
CA PHE A 203 7.35 -6.70 -6.00
C PHE A 203 8.76 -6.40 -5.49
N THR A 204 8.95 -6.67 -4.22
CA THR A 204 10.20 -6.49 -3.52
C THR A 204 10.63 -7.87 -3.07
N ILE A 205 11.75 -8.35 -3.62
CA ILE A 205 12.34 -9.62 -3.22
C ILE A 205 12.41 -9.70 -1.70
N GLU A 206 12.12 -10.87 -1.15
CA GLU A 206 12.13 -11.08 0.28
C GLU A 206 13.47 -10.62 0.86
N PRO A 207 13.46 -9.68 1.83
CA PRO A 207 14.65 -9.01 2.32
C PRO A 207 15.78 -9.92 2.82
N TYR A 208 15.49 -11.15 3.27
CA TYR A 208 16.52 -12.12 3.62
C TYR A 208 17.32 -12.64 2.39
N LYS A 209 16.77 -12.54 1.17
CA LYS A 209 17.43 -12.90 -0.09
C LYS A 209 18.29 -11.76 -0.63
N LYS A 210 17.97 -10.50 -0.32
CA LYS A 210 18.65 -9.30 -0.86
C LYS A 210 20.18 -9.36 -0.71
N PRO A 211 20.77 -9.59 0.48
CA PRO A 211 22.22 -9.58 0.63
C PRO A 211 22.93 -10.61 -0.27
N THR A 212 22.34 -11.79 -0.41
CA THR A 212 22.83 -12.86 -1.27
C THR A 212 22.78 -12.45 -2.74
N ILE A 213 21.65 -11.88 -3.20
CA ILE A 213 21.50 -11.38 -4.58
C ILE A 213 22.51 -10.26 -4.89
N PHE A 214 22.69 -9.31 -3.96
CA PHE A 214 23.72 -8.28 -4.08
C PHE A 214 25.11 -8.90 -4.26
N ASN A 215 25.47 -9.89 -3.45
CA ASN A 215 26.77 -10.58 -3.56
C ASN A 215 26.92 -11.35 -4.88
N LEU A 216 25.83 -11.96 -5.38
CA LEU A 216 25.83 -12.66 -6.66
C LEU A 216 26.05 -11.72 -7.84
N MET A 217 25.69 -10.44 -7.72
CA MET A 217 25.75 -9.47 -8.82
C MET A 217 26.90 -8.46 -8.72
N ASN A 218 27.48 -8.30 -7.52
CA ASN A 218 28.53 -7.33 -7.23
C ASN A 218 29.75 -7.46 -8.17
N LYS A 219 30.05 -6.39 -8.93
CA LYS A 219 31.16 -6.31 -9.89
C LYS A 219 31.20 -7.47 -10.89
N ARG A 220 30.03 -7.96 -11.30
CA ARG A 220 29.88 -8.99 -12.34
C ARG A 220 29.15 -8.44 -13.55
N THR A 221 29.26 -9.16 -14.67
CA THR A 221 28.38 -8.96 -15.82
C THR A 221 27.12 -9.79 -15.59
N LEU A 222 25.97 -9.14 -15.53
CA LEU A 222 24.68 -9.81 -15.40
C LEU A 222 24.13 -10.11 -16.79
N VAL A 223 23.81 -11.37 -17.05
CA VAL A 223 23.21 -11.84 -18.29
C VAL A 223 21.79 -12.33 -17.97
N VAL A 224 20.79 -11.67 -18.55
CA VAL A 224 19.38 -12.03 -18.35
C VAL A 224 18.89 -12.80 -19.57
N LEU A 225 18.31 -13.99 -19.36
CA LEU A 225 17.70 -14.81 -20.42
C LEU A 225 16.41 -15.47 -19.95
N GLY A 226 15.51 -15.76 -20.88
CA GLY A 226 14.25 -16.46 -20.57
C GLY A 226 13.22 -15.62 -19.83
N TYR A 227 13.40 -14.29 -19.76
CA TYR A 227 12.40 -13.34 -19.27
C TYR A 227 11.66 -12.69 -20.43
N SER A 228 10.35 -12.47 -20.24
CA SER A 228 9.59 -11.61 -21.14
C SER A 228 9.79 -10.15 -20.74
N GLY A 229 9.77 -9.25 -21.73
CA GLY A 229 9.82 -7.81 -21.46
C GLY A 229 8.56 -7.25 -20.79
N SER A 230 7.51 -8.06 -20.68
CA SER A 230 6.26 -7.78 -19.96
C SER A 230 6.27 -8.26 -18.51
N ASP A 231 7.18 -9.16 -18.13
CA ASP A 231 7.39 -9.63 -16.74
C ASP A 231 8.45 -8.77 -16.06
N ASP A 232 8.22 -7.46 -15.92
CA ASP A 232 9.18 -6.55 -15.29
C ASP A 232 8.99 -6.41 -13.78
N PHE A 233 7.90 -6.93 -13.22
CA PHE A 233 7.56 -6.70 -11.82
C PHE A 233 8.48 -7.42 -10.84
N ASP A 234 8.95 -8.63 -11.14
CA ASP A 234 9.82 -9.40 -10.25
C ASP A 234 11.29 -8.97 -10.35
N ILE A 235 11.77 -8.68 -11.56
CA ILE A 235 13.19 -8.35 -11.79
C ILE A 235 13.48 -6.88 -11.97
N GLY A 236 12.58 -6.09 -12.58
CA GLY A 236 12.79 -4.66 -12.83
C GLY A 236 13.11 -3.88 -11.55
N PRO A 237 12.26 -3.94 -10.50
CA PRO A 237 12.56 -3.34 -9.20
C PRO A 237 13.87 -3.84 -8.60
N THR A 238 14.11 -5.15 -8.65
CA THR A 238 15.36 -5.76 -8.18
C THR A 238 16.57 -5.16 -8.87
N LEU A 239 16.53 -5.01 -10.19
CA LEU A 239 17.62 -4.44 -10.99
C LEU A 239 17.82 -2.95 -10.74
N ARG A 240 16.75 -2.19 -10.49
CA ARG A 240 16.82 -0.75 -10.15
C ARG A 240 17.56 -0.51 -8.83
N GLU A 241 17.46 -1.43 -7.88
CA GLU A 241 18.13 -1.34 -6.57
C GLU A 241 19.64 -1.70 -6.60
N LEU A 242 20.25 -2.03 -7.75
CA LEU A 242 21.62 -2.54 -7.85
C LEU A 242 22.65 -1.48 -8.30
N PRO A 243 23.37 -0.81 -7.38
CA PRO A 243 24.35 0.22 -7.77
C PRO A 243 25.73 -0.31 -8.21
N PHE A 244 25.96 -1.64 -8.27
CA PHE A 244 27.33 -2.21 -8.40
C PHE A 244 27.53 -3.24 -9.53
N LEU A 245 26.70 -3.24 -10.56
CA LEU A 245 26.93 -4.08 -11.76
C LEU A 245 28.11 -3.53 -12.58
N ASN A 246 28.86 -4.40 -13.27
CA ASN A 246 29.79 -3.93 -14.31
C ASN A 246 29.07 -3.65 -15.62
N ARG A 247 28.11 -4.51 -15.97
CA ARG A 247 27.33 -4.49 -17.21
C ARG A 247 26.09 -5.36 -17.05
N LEU A 248 24.98 -4.93 -17.62
CA LEU A 248 23.75 -5.69 -17.82
C LEU A 248 23.61 -6.04 -19.30
N ILE A 249 23.46 -7.33 -19.61
CA ILE A 249 23.15 -7.82 -20.95
C ILE A 249 21.79 -8.51 -20.88
N TRP A 250 20.80 -7.94 -21.55
CA TRP A 250 19.46 -8.50 -21.65
C TRP A 250 19.29 -9.20 -23.00
N ILE A 251 18.93 -10.49 -22.97
CA ILE A 251 18.61 -11.27 -24.16
C ILE A 251 17.08 -11.35 -24.28
N GLU A 252 16.52 -10.52 -25.16
CA GLU A 252 15.10 -10.55 -25.50
C GLU A 252 14.88 -11.64 -26.54
N HIS A 253 14.07 -12.63 -26.17
CA HIS A 253 13.76 -13.74 -27.05
C HIS A 253 12.99 -13.25 -28.28
N THR A 254 13.44 -13.65 -29.47
CA THR A 254 12.68 -13.51 -30.71
C THR A 254 12.66 -14.82 -31.49
N GLN A 255 11.75 -14.96 -32.44
CA GLN A 255 11.74 -16.10 -33.36
C GLN A 255 12.88 -16.02 -34.42
N SER A 256 13.61 -14.90 -34.46
CA SER A 256 14.66 -14.66 -35.44
C SER A 256 16.00 -15.21 -34.99
N THR A 257 16.77 -15.75 -35.94
CA THR A 257 18.20 -16.05 -35.75
C THR A 257 19.10 -14.87 -36.07
N GLN A 258 18.55 -13.80 -36.67
CA GLN A 258 19.27 -12.57 -36.92
C GLN A 258 19.43 -11.80 -35.61
N THR A 259 20.66 -11.40 -35.29
CA THR A 259 20.97 -10.70 -34.05
C THR A 259 20.84 -9.19 -34.21
N GLU A 260 20.05 -8.58 -33.33
CA GLU A 260 20.02 -7.13 -33.17
C GLU A 260 20.65 -6.75 -31.82
N ILE A 261 21.63 -5.84 -31.83
CA ILE A 261 22.33 -5.39 -30.62
C ILE A 261 22.16 -3.89 -30.47
N THR A 262 21.68 -3.47 -29.31
CA THR A 262 21.42 -2.07 -28.97
C THR A 262 22.01 -1.73 -27.61
N LYS A 263 22.79 -0.64 -27.53
CA LYS A 263 23.21 -0.03 -26.26
C LYS A 263 22.07 0.87 -25.79
N ILE A 264 21.49 0.54 -24.63
CA ILE A 264 20.37 1.29 -24.08
C ILE A 264 20.91 2.58 -23.45
N ARG A 265 20.38 3.72 -23.93
CA ARG A 265 20.70 5.04 -23.40
C ARG A 265 19.92 5.31 -22.13
N LYS A 266 20.44 6.23 -21.31
CA LYS A 266 19.72 6.71 -20.12
C LYS A 266 18.41 7.36 -20.53
N ARG A 267 17.41 7.30 -19.66
CA ARG A 267 16.07 7.83 -19.93
C ARG A 267 16.10 9.32 -20.32
N GLU A 268 17.00 10.09 -19.71
CA GLU A 268 17.21 11.52 -19.97
C GLU A 268 17.70 11.83 -21.39
N ASP A 269 18.35 10.86 -22.04
CA ASP A 269 18.96 11.00 -23.37
C ASP A 269 18.06 10.47 -24.51
N LEU A 270 16.86 9.97 -24.21
CA LEU A 270 15.93 9.42 -25.20
C LEU A 270 15.17 10.54 -25.93
N ILE A 271 15.26 10.54 -27.26
CA ILE A 271 14.44 11.41 -28.13
C ILE A 271 13.12 10.69 -28.37
N SER A 272 12.02 11.18 -27.78
CA SER A 272 10.67 10.59 -27.86
C SER A 272 10.53 9.21 -27.17
N PRO A 273 10.62 9.14 -25.83
CA PRO A 273 10.52 7.88 -25.07
C PRO A 273 9.23 7.09 -25.32
N GLU A 274 8.14 7.76 -25.73
CA GLU A 274 6.84 7.15 -25.99
C GLU A 274 6.79 6.25 -27.24
N LYS A 275 7.86 6.23 -28.04
CA LYS A 275 8.00 5.33 -29.19
C LYS A 275 8.79 4.04 -28.90
N SER A 276 9.37 3.91 -27.70
CA SER A 276 10.16 2.74 -27.28
C SER A 276 9.27 1.66 -26.68
N SER A 277 9.67 0.39 -26.81
CA SER A 277 8.93 -0.72 -26.19
C SER A 277 8.97 -0.65 -24.66
N HIS A 278 8.04 -1.32 -23.98
CA HIS A 278 7.99 -1.37 -22.50
C HIS A 278 9.32 -1.82 -21.90
N LEU A 279 9.91 -2.89 -22.46
CA LEU A 279 11.23 -3.38 -22.07
C LEU A 279 12.33 -2.33 -22.25
N GLU A 280 12.35 -1.62 -23.39
CA GLU A 280 13.35 -0.59 -23.66
C GLU A 280 13.22 0.58 -22.66
N GLN A 281 12.00 0.94 -22.27
CA GLN A 281 11.74 1.94 -21.24
C GLN A 281 12.24 1.46 -19.87
N MET A 282 11.92 0.22 -19.45
CA MET A 282 12.42 -0.37 -18.21
C MET A 282 13.96 -0.41 -18.19
N LEU A 283 14.59 -0.87 -19.27
CA LEU A 283 16.06 -0.92 -19.37
C LEU A 283 16.69 0.47 -19.37
N ALA A 284 16.03 1.49 -19.94
CA ALA A 284 16.50 2.87 -19.89
C ALA A 284 16.41 3.45 -18.48
N GLU A 285 15.39 3.09 -17.71
CA GLU A 285 15.28 3.43 -16.29
C GLU A 285 16.39 2.77 -15.46
N ILE A 286 16.66 1.48 -15.69
CA ILE A 286 17.76 0.76 -15.04
C ILE A 286 19.12 1.37 -15.42
N SER A 287 19.29 1.77 -16.68
CA SER A 287 20.50 2.47 -17.15
C SER A 287 20.69 3.82 -16.45
N SER A 288 19.59 4.49 -16.09
CA SER A 288 19.62 5.73 -15.31
C SER A 288 19.93 5.52 -13.82
N SER A 289 19.72 4.33 -13.26
CA SER A 289 19.91 4.08 -11.82
C SER A 289 21.37 3.81 -11.40
N GLY A 290 22.29 3.61 -12.34
CA GLY A 290 23.68 3.31 -12.04
C GLY A 290 24.68 3.76 -13.12
N ASP A 291 25.96 3.55 -12.84
CA ASP A 291 27.07 3.81 -13.76
C ASP A 291 27.60 2.49 -14.34
N PHE A 292 26.76 1.82 -15.14
CA PHE A 292 27.09 0.58 -15.83
C PHE A 292 26.43 0.52 -17.21
N GLU A 293 26.99 -0.31 -18.09
CA GLU A 293 26.44 -0.45 -19.45
C GLU A 293 25.23 -1.38 -19.48
N VAL A 294 24.16 -0.95 -20.15
CA VAL A 294 22.98 -1.77 -20.44
C VAL A 294 22.93 -2.08 -21.93
N ILE A 295 22.95 -3.37 -22.27
CA ILE A 295 22.94 -3.87 -23.66
C ILE A 295 21.72 -4.76 -23.84
N LEU A 296 20.92 -4.48 -24.87
CA LEU A 296 19.80 -5.29 -25.31
C LEU A 296 20.22 -6.08 -26.57
N ILE A 297 20.01 -7.40 -26.54
CA ILE A 297 20.22 -8.30 -27.66
C ILE A 297 18.87 -8.96 -27.99
N LYS A 298 18.37 -8.78 -29.22
CA LYS A 298 17.15 -9.44 -29.69
C LYS A 298 17.52 -10.60 -30.60
N ILE A 299 17.21 -11.84 -30.17
CA ILE A 299 17.56 -13.08 -30.88
C ILE A 299 16.84 -14.29 -30.24
N SER A 300 16.67 -15.38 -30.97
CA SER A 300 16.30 -16.67 -30.39
C SER A 300 17.31 -17.09 -29.31
N THR A 301 16.84 -17.19 -28.07
CA THR A 301 17.67 -17.53 -26.89
C THR A 301 18.43 -18.84 -27.08
N ARG A 302 17.75 -19.89 -27.56
CA ARG A 302 18.40 -21.19 -27.84
C ARG A 302 19.48 -21.05 -28.88
N TYR A 303 19.19 -20.40 -30.01
CA TYR A 303 20.15 -20.21 -31.09
C TYR A 303 21.37 -19.40 -30.61
N PHE A 304 21.15 -18.38 -29.78
CA PHE A 304 22.21 -17.56 -29.22
C PHE A 304 23.10 -18.33 -28.25
N VAL A 305 22.49 -19.17 -27.40
CA VAL A 305 23.23 -20.08 -26.53
C VAL A 305 24.07 -21.03 -27.36
N GLU A 306 23.46 -21.70 -28.35
CA GLU A 306 24.09 -22.72 -29.19
C GLU A 306 25.28 -22.18 -30.01
N THR A 307 25.12 -21.01 -30.65
CA THR A 307 26.08 -20.53 -31.65
C THR A 307 27.11 -19.55 -31.09
N HIS A 308 26.79 -18.83 -30.01
CA HIS A 308 27.67 -17.79 -29.47
C HIS A 308 28.12 -18.11 -28.04
N LEU A 309 27.19 -18.20 -27.09
CA LEU A 309 27.58 -18.36 -25.68
C LEU A 309 28.30 -19.68 -25.44
N TRP A 310 27.85 -20.77 -26.08
CA TRP A 310 28.47 -22.08 -25.94
C TRP A 310 29.96 -22.04 -26.30
N ASN A 311 30.29 -21.50 -27.48
CA ASN A 311 31.66 -21.44 -27.98
C ASN A 311 32.56 -20.57 -27.09
N VAL A 312 32.02 -19.47 -26.57
CA VAL A 312 32.77 -18.57 -25.68
C VAL A 312 33.10 -19.23 -24.34
N PHE A 313 32.11 -19.86 -23.70
CA PHE A 313 32.27 -20.37 -22.34
C PHE A 313 32.77 -21.82 -22.30
N LEU A 314 32.55 -22.59 -23.37
CA LEU A 314 32.83 -24.02 -23.48
C LEU A 314 33.63 -24.37 -24.76
N PRO A 315 34.74 -23.67 -25.08
CA PRO A 315 35.45 -23.84 -26.36
C PRO A 315 36.05 -25.24 -26.57
N TYR A 316 36.18 -26.04 -25.51
CA TYR A 316 36.74 -27.39 -25.54
C TYR A 316 35.67 -28.49 -25.49
N LEU A 317 34.39 -28.13 -25.46
CA LEU A 317 33.27 -29.07 -25.47
C LEU A 317 32.33 -28.68 -26.63
N PRO A 318 32.53 -29.26 -27.83
CA PRO A 318 31.72 -28.93 -29.00
C PRO A 318 30.23 -29.21 -28.75
N VAL A 319 29.36 -28.26 -29.12
CA VAL A 319 27.92 -28.38 -28.86
C VAL A 319 27.26 -29.58 -29.56
N ASN A 320 27.80 -29.98 -30.70
CA ASN A 320 27.37 -31.16 -31.46
C ASN A 320 27.73 -32.50 -30.80
N GLU A 321 28.61 -32.49 -29.78
CA GLU A 321 28.90 -33.66 -28.96
C GLU A 321 27.92 -33.79 -27.77
N ILE A 322 27.08 -32.77 -27.51
CA ILE A 322 26.01 -32.84 -26.53
C ILE A 322 24.87 -33.68 -27.12
N ASN A 323 24.68 -34.87 -26.58
CA ASN A 323 23.54 -35.71 -26.93
C ASN A 323 22.31 -35.25 -26.12
N LEU A 324 21.42 -34.49 -26.75
CA LEU A 324 20.10 -34.20 -26.21
C LEU A 324 19.25 -35.45 -26.41
N PHE A 325 19.03 -36.21 -25.33
CA PHE A 325 18.35 -37.51 -25.38
C PHE A 325 16.94 -37.43 -26.00
N GLU A 326 16.51 -38.53 -26.65
CA GLU A 326 15.09 -38.74 -26.98
C GLU A 326 14.29 -38.89 -25.68
N ILE A 327 13.12 -38.25 -25.62
CA ILE A 327 12.22 -38.34 -24.48
C ILE A 327 11.80 -39.81 -24.30
N GLU A 328 12.37 -40.50 -23.30
CA GLU A 328 12.05 -41.91 -23.02
C GLU A 328 10.59 -42.10 -22.58
N LYS A 329 9.99 -41.04 -22.01
CA LYS A 329 8.65 -41.04 -21.41
C LYS A 329 7.77 -39.96 -22.02
N LYS A 330 6.71 -40.34 -22.73
CA LYS A 330 5.74 -39.39 -23.30
C LYS A 330 5.21 -38.45 -22.19
N ILE A 331 5.55 -37.17 -22.30
CA ILE A 331 5.09 -36.11 -21.39
C ILE A 331 3.71 -35.67 -21.90
N PRO A 332 2.65 -35.70 -21.06
CA PRO A 332 1.34 -35.19 -21.45
C PRO A 332 1.39 -33.66 -21.59
N GLU A 333 0.52 -33.12 -22.44
CA GLU A 333 0.29 -31.67 -22.50
C GLU A 333 -0.19 -31.17 -21.13
N PHE A 334 0.16 -29.95 -20.76
CA PHE A 334 -0.18 -29.40 -19.45
C PHE A 334 -1.70 -29.38 -19.21
N SER A 335 -2.47 -28.96 -20.22
CA SER A 335 -3.94 -28.96 -20.18
C SER A 335 -4.53 -30.36 -19.93
N GLU A 336 -3.95 -31.41 -20.52
CA GLU A 336 -4.36 -32.81 -20.27
C GLU A 336 -3.99 -33.26 -18.85
N TRP A 337 -2.88 -32.78 -18.31
CA TRP A 337 -2.41 -33.11 -16.96
C TRP A 337 -3.28 -32.51 -15.85
N ILE A 338 -3.66 -31.23 -15.99
CA ILE A 338 -4.44 -30.53 -14.96
C ILE A 338 -5.94 -30.83 -15.02
N LYS A 339 -6.42 -31.33 -16.16
CA LYS A 339 -7.83 -31.68 -16.35
C LYS A 339 -8.41 -32.55 -15.23
N PRO A 340 -7.85 -33.71 -14.86
CA PRO A 340 -8.38 -34.54 -13.77
C PRO A 340 -8.29 -33.88 -12.38
N ILE A 341 -7.56 -32.77 -12.23
CA ILE A 341 -7.45 -32.02 -10.97
C ILE A 341 -8.63 -31.04 -10.83
N TYR A 342 -9.06 -30.42 -11.93
CA TYR A 342 -9.97 -29.26 -11.90
C TYR A 342 -11.24 -29.38 -12.74
N GLU A 343 -11.43 -30.45 -13.53
CA GLU A 343 -12.60 -30.57 -14.41
C GLU A 343 -13.95 -30.62 -13.68
N ASP A 344 -13.96 -31.14 -12.45
CA ASP A 344 -15.15 -31.32 -11.63
C ASP A 344 -15.50 -30.10 -10.76
N ILE A 345 -14.80 -28.96 -10.92
CA ILE A 345 -15.12 -27.74 -10.17
C ILE A 345 -16.54 -27.27 -10.55
N ALA A 346 -17.42 -27.19 -9.54
CA ALA A 346 -18.79 -26.75 -9.71
C ALA A 346 -18.86 -25.30 -10.23
N SER A 347 -19.85 -25.01 -11.09
CA SER A 347 -20.04 -23.66 -11.68
C SER A 347 -20.06 -22.55 -10.63
N VAL A 348 -20.72 -22.79 -9.50
CA VAL A 348 -20.81 -21.83 -8.38
C VAL A 348 -19.43 -21.46 -7.83
N GLU A 349 -18.52 -22.43 -7.70
CA GLU A 349 -17.15 -22.22 -7.20
C GLU A 349 -16.29 -21.45 -8.22
N LYS A 350 -16.50 -21.69 -9.53
CA LYS A 350 -15.85 -20.91 -10.60
C LYS A 350 -16.21 -19.42 -10.53
N TYR A 351 -17.47 -19.11 -10.21
CA TYR A 351 -17.89 -17.71 -9.98
C TYR A 351 -17.34 -17.13 -8.69
N LYS A 352 -17.14 -17.92 -7.62
CA LYS A 352 -16.45 -17.45 -6.41
C LYS A 352 -15.02 -17.02 -6.72
N PHE A 353 -14.29 -17.86 -7.44
CA PHE A 353 -12.92 -17.58 -7.91
C PHE A 353 -12.85 -16.33 -8.78
N THR A 354 -13.71 -16.25 -9.79
CA THR A 354 -13.71 -15.14 -10.75
C THR A 354 -14.12 -13.81 -10.11
N CYS A 355 -15.13 -13.83 -9.24
CA CYS A 355 -15.52 -12.66 -8.46
C CYS A 355 -14.37 -12.15 -7.58
N HIS A 356 -13.64 -13.05 -6.93
CA HIS A 356 -12.51 -12.68 -6.09
C HIS A 356 -11.37 -12.07 -6.92
N LEU A 357 -11.08 -12.60 -8.11
CA LEU A 357 -10.09 -12.03 -9.03
C LEU A 357 -10.47 -10.62 -9.46
N PHE A 358 -11.70 -10.42 -9.95
CA PHE A 358 -12.14 -9.09 -10.38
C PHE A 358 -12.16 -8.09 -9.22
N TYR A 359 -12.64 -8.49 -8.05
CA TYR A 359 -12.63 -7.63 -6.86
C TYR A 359 -11.21 -7.18 -6.50
N TYR A 360 -10.27 -8.13 -6.50
CA TYR A 360 -8.87 -7.88 -6.22
C TYR A 360 -8.23 -6.93 -7.24
N LEU A 361 -8.51 -7.16 -8.52
CA LEU A 361 -8.02 -6.34 -9.63
C LEU A 361 -8.76 -5.00 -9.75
N LYS A 362 -9.63 -4.66 -8.79
CA LYS A 362 -10.47 -3.46 -8.76
C LYS A 362 -11.37 -3.30 -9.98
N GLU A 363 -11.69 -4.39 -10.66
CA GLU A 363 -12.70 -4.48 -11.71
C GLU A 363 -14.09 -4.56 -11.09
N ILE A 364 -14.50 -3.47 -10.41
CA ILE A 364 -15.65 -3.45 -9.50
C ILE A 364 -16.95 -3.87 -10.20
N GLU A 365 -17.18 -3.42 -11.44
CA GLU A 365 -18.38 -3.79 -12.21
C GLU A 365 -18.36 -5.26 -12.65
N ALA A 366 -17.20 -5.81 -12.98
CA ALA A 366 -17.06 -7.23 -13.31
C ALA A 366 -17.25 -8.12 -12.08
N ALA A 367 -16.68 -7.72 -10.93
CA ALA A 367 -16.88 -8.38 -9.65
C ALA A 367 -18.36 -8.40 -9.25
N LYS A 368 -19.06 -7.26 -9.44
CA LYS A 368 -20.49 -7.14 -9.18
C LYS A 368 -21.32 -8.06 -10.06
N ARG A 369 -21.11 -8.02 -11.38
CA ARG A 369 -21.80 -8.92 -12.34
C ARG A 369 -21.56 -10.39 -12.01
N CYS A 370 -20.33 -10.76 -11.67
CA CYS A 370 -20.00 -12.14 -11.28
C CYS A 370 -20.69 -12.55 -9.98
N SER A 371 -20.76 -11.66 -9.00
CA SER A 371 -21.50 -11.90 -7.75
C SER A 371 -22.99 -12.11 -8.01
N GLU A 372 -23.60 -11.26 -8.85
CA GLU A 372 -25.02 -11.35 -9.20
C GLU A 372 -25.33 -12.67 -9.95
N LYS A 373 -24.50 -13.07 -10.92
CA LYS A 373 -24.62 -14.38 -11.59
C LYS A 373 -24.42 -15.55 -10.62
N GLY A 374 -23.43 -15.44 -9.73
CA GLY A 374 -23.15 -16.43 -8.70
C GLY A 374 -24.34 -16.66 -7.76
N ILE A 375 -25.07 -15.60 -7.39
CA ILE A 375 -26.31 -15.71 -6.61
C ILE A 375 -27.37 -16.50 -7.37
N LEU A 376 -27.60 -16.21 -8.66
CA LEU A 376 -28.60 -16.92 -9.47
C LEU A 376 -28.29 -18.42 -9.54
N ILE A 377 -27.03 -18.78 -9.78
CA ILE A 377 -26.60 -20.19 -9.83
C ILE A 377 -26.78 -20.85 -8.46
N ALA A 378 -26.38 -20.16 -7.38
CA ALA A 378 -26.55 -20.65 -6.02
C ALA A 378 -28.03 -20.89 -5.68
N GLU A 379 -28.94 -20.04 -6.16
CA GLU A 379 -30.40 -20.23 -6.02
C GLU A 379 -30.90 -21.43 -6.83
N GLU A 380 -30.45 -21.59 -8.08
CA GLU A 380 -30.84 -22.71 -8.94
C GLU A 380 -30.46 -24.08 -8.36
N ILE A 381 -29.27 -24.18 -7.76
CA ILE A 381 -28.80 -25.41 -7.10
C ILE A 381 -29.23 -25.49 -5.62
N ASN A 382 -29.96 -24.50 -5.12
CA ASN A 382 -30.39 -24.37 -3.72
C ASN A 382 -29.24 -24.42 -2.70
N ASP A 383 -28.07 -23.87 -3.08
CA ASP A 383 -26.90 -23.70 -2.23
C ASP A 383 -26.96 -22.33 -1.54
N LYS A 384 -27.51 -22.34 -0.33
CA LYS A 384 -27.61 -21.14 0.49
C LYS A 384 -26.26 -20.60 0.96
N SER A 385 -25.27 -21.47 1.19
CA SER A 385 -23.95 -21.03 1.68
C SER A 385 -23.23 -20.20 0.61
N SER A 386 -23.23 -20.69 -0.64
CA SER A 386 -22.69 -19.92 -1.76
C SER A 386 -23.46 -18.62 -2.00
N LYS A 387 -24.79 -18.62 -1.82
CA LYS A 387 -25.58 -17.39 -1.89
C LYS A 387 -25.14 -16.37 -0.83
N SER A 388 -24.93 -16.79 0.42
CA SER A 388 -24.41 -15.91 1.50
C SER A 388 -23.04 -15.33 1.13
N TYR A 389 -22.14 -16.15 0.58
CA TYR A 389 -20.82 -15.72 0.11
C TYR A 389 -20.90 -14.59 -0.93
N PHE A 390 -21.74 -14.74 -1.96
CA PHE A 390 -21.88 -13.70 -2.99
C PHE A 390 -22.58 -12.44 -2.48
N LEU A 391 -23.51 -12.56 -1.53
CA LEU A 391 -24.11 -11.41 -0.85
C LEU A 391 -23.05 -10.64 -0.05
N ASN A 392 -22.15 -11.34 0.64
CA ASN A 392 -21.00 -10.71 1.29
C ASN A 392 -20.12 -9.94 0.30
N PHE A 393 -19.80 -10.54 -0.84
CA PHE A 393 -19.03 -9.86 -1.90
C PHE A 393 -19.74 -8.60 -2.43
N LEU A 394 -21.05 -8.66 -2.68
CA LEU A 394 -21.84 -7.47 -3.05
C LEU A 394 -21.82 -6.41 -1.94
N GLY A 395 -21.83 -6.82 -0.68
CA GLY A 395 -21.61 -5.93 0.47
C GLY A 395 -20.27 -5.21 0.39
N MET A 396 -19.19 -5.96 0.16
CA MET A 396 -17.82 -5.43 0.05
C MET A 396 -17.67 -4.47 -1.14
N ILE A 397 -18.25 -4.82 -2.29
CA ILE A 397 -18.28 -4.00 -3.50
C ILE A 397 -19.00 -2.67 -3.24
N ASN A 398 -20.19 -2.72 -2.63
CA ASN A 398 -20.95 -1.50 -2.32
C ASN A 398 -20.24 -0.63 -1.27
N GLN A 399 -19.48 -1.23 -0.36
CA GLN A 399 -18.67 -0.49 0.60
C GLN A 399 -17.53 0.29 -0.10
N ILE A 400 -16.85 -0.31 -1.08
CA ILE A 400 -15.84 0.39 -1.90
C ILE A 400 -16.48 1.52 -2.70
N MET A 401 -17.67 1.30 -3.27
CA MET A 401 -18.40 2.33 -4.02
C MET A 401 -18.96 3.46 -3.14
N GLY A 402 -18.83 3.39 -1.80
CA GLY A 402 -19.41 4.36 -0.87
C GLY A 402 -20.92 4.17 -0.59
N ASN A 403 -21.53 3.11 -1.13
CA ASN A 403 -22.95 2.77 -0.96
C ASN A 403 -23.19 2.02 0.37
N PHE A 404 -22.84 2.63 1.50
CA PHE A 404 -22.80 1.98 2.81
C PHE A 404 -24.15 1.37 3.26
N LEU A 405 -25.27 2.03 2.96
CA LEU A 405 -26.60 1.49 3.31
C LEU A 405 -26.96 0.24 2.51
N THR A 406 -26.58 0.20 1.23
CA THR A 406 -26.77 -0.97 0.37
C THR A 406 -25.85 -2.10 0.82
N ALA A 407 -24.59 -1.80 1.16
CA ALA A 407 -23.67 -2.78 1.73
C ALA A 407 -24.24 -3.42 3.01
N LEU A 408 -24.77 -2.61 3.92
CA LEU A 408 -25.43 -3.08 5.14
C LEU A 408 -26.61 -4.03 4.86
N GLN A 409 -27.39 -3.76 3.81
CA GLN A 409 -28.52 -4.62 3.43
C GLN A 409 -28.03 -5.99 2.96
N TYR A 410 -26.96 -6.04 2.15
CA TYR A 410 -26.39 -7.30 1.68
C TYR A 410 -25.79 -8.12 2.83
N TYR A 411 -24.98 -7.52 3.69
CA TYR A 411 -24.42 -8.23 4.86
C TYR A 411 -25.50 -8.74 5.81
N LYS A 412 -26.61 -8.00 5.99
CA LYS A 412 -27.74 -8.50 6.80
C LYS A 412 -28.48 -9.66 6.16
N GLN A 413 -28.56 -9.72 4.84
CA GLN A 413 -29.15 -10.86 4.13
C GLN A 413 -28.25 -12.09 4.24
N ALA A 414 -26.93 -11.92 4.09
CA ALA A 414 -25.94 -12.97 4.32
C ALA A 414 -26.04 -13.52 5.75
N LEU A 415 -26.05 -12.63 6.76
CA LEU A 415 -26.22 -13.00 8.17
C LEU A 415 -27.46 -13.86 8.43
N GLN A 416 -28.61 -13.47 7.85
CA GLN A 416 -29.84 -14.25 8.00
C GLN A 416 -29.73 -15.66 7.41
N ILE A 417 -29.02 -15.79 6.28
CA ILE A 417 -28.78 -17.07 5.64
C ILE A 417 -27.86 -17.92 6.51
N ASP A 418 -26.75 -17.38 6.97
CA ASP A 418 -25.75 -18.12 7.76
C ASP A 418 -26.29 -18.51 9.14
N GLU A 419 -27.13 -17.68 9.74
CA GLU A 419 -27.92 -18.06 10.92
C GLU A 419 -28.87 -19.23 10.63
N SER A 420 -29.54 -19.23 9.48
CA SER A 420 -30.43 -20.33 9.10
C SER A 420 -29.70 -21.65 8.81
N LEU A 421 -28.44 -21.56 8.39
CA LEU A 421 -27.55 -22.70 8.14
C LEU A 421 -26.83 -23.19 9.40
N ASN A 422 -26.88 -22.41 10.49
CA ASN A 422 -25.96 -22.55 11.62
C ASN A 422 -24.48 -22.49 11.18
N ASP A 423 -24.18 -21.70 10.14
CA ASP A 423 -22.80 -21.40 9.75
C ASP A 423 -22.23 -20.36 10.71
N ILE A 424 -21.54 -20.86 11.72
CA ILE A 424 -20.96 -20.04 12.78
C ILE A 424 -19.81 -19.16 12.23
N ALA A 425 -19.05 -19.65 11.24
CA ALA A 425 -17.94 -18.90 10.65
C ALA A 425 -18.45 -17.78 9.72
N GLY A 426 -19.44 -18.09 8.88
CA GLY A 426 -20.14 -17.11 8.04
C GLY A 426 -20.76 -15.99 8.87
N LYS A 427 -21.53 -16.36 9.90
CA LYS A 427 -22.10 -15.42 10.87
C LYS A 427 -21.06 -14.48 11.48
N SER A 428 -19.90 -14.99 11.87
CA SER A 428 -18.83 -14.17 12.43
C SER A 428 -18.32 -13.12 11.44
N THR A 429 -18.15 -13.54 10.19
CA THR A 429 -17.69 -12.69 9.08
C THR A 429 -18.70 -11.58 8.81
N ASP A 430 -19.99 -11.92 8.73
CA ASP A 430 -21.08 -10.96 8.54
C ASP A 430 -21.14 -9.91 9.64
N LEU A 431 -21.08 -10.34 10.91
CA LEU A 431 -21.10 -9.43 12.05
C LEU A 431 -19.92 -8.46 12.00
N ASN A 432 -18.73 -8.94 11.65
CA ASN A 432 -17.56 -8.09 11.48
C ASN A 432 -17.74 -7.07 10.34
N ASN A 433 -18.30 -7.50 9.21
CA ASN A 433 -18.57 -6.62 8.07
C ASN A 433 -19.65 -5.56 8.38
N ILE A 434 -20.73 -5.96 9.06
CA ILE A 434 -21.78 -5.05 9.56
C ILE A 434 -21.18 -4.04 10.54
N GLY A 435 -20.32 -4.50 11.46
CA GLY A 435 -19.58 -3.63 12.38
C GLY A 435 -18.78 -2.56 11.66
N SER A 436 -18.10 -2.92 10.56
CA SER A 436 -17.34 -1.98 9.72
C SER A 436 -18.21 -0.91 9.09
N ILE A 437 -19.42 -1.28 8.64
CA ILE A 437 -20.37 -0.30 8.11
C ILE A 437 -20.86 0.65 9.20
N PHE A 438 -21.21 0.12 10.38
CA PHE A 438 -21.63 0.98 11.50
C PHE A 438 -20.53 1.94 11.95
N LEU A 439 -19.27 1.47 11.99
CA LEU A 439 -18.11 2.31 12.29
C LEU A 439 -17.99 3.47 11.29
N THR A 440 -18.13 3.17 10.00
CA THR A 440 -18.06 4.16 8.91
C THR A 440 -19.21 5.17 8.97
N LEU A 441 -20.39 4.74 9.41
CA LEU A 441 -21.57 5.59 9.61
C LEU A 441 -21.56 6.37 10.94
N GLY A 442 -20.50 6.29 11.74
CA GLY A 442 -20.40 6.96 13.05
C GLY A 442 -21.24 6.32 14.16
N LYS A 443 -21.77 5.11 13.93
CA LYS A 443 -22.61 4.35 14.86
C LYS A 443 -21.74 3.43 15.74
N TYR A 444 -20.99 4.05 16.64
CA TYR A 444 -19.92 3.36 17.36
C TYR A 444 -20.44 2.28 18.31
N ASP A 445 -21.58 2.46 18.97
CA ASP A 445 -22.16 1.47 19.90
C ASP A 445 -22.65 0.22 19.17
N GLU A 446 -23.31 0.40 18.02
CA GLU A 446 -23.72 -0.71 17.18
C GLU A 446 -22.50 -1.44 16.61
N ALA A 447 -21.49 -0.71 16.12
CA ALA A 447 -20.24 -1.30 15.63
C ALA A 447 -19.56 -2.17 16.70
N PHE A 448 -19.40 -1.61 17.90
CA PHE A 448 -18.83 -2.30 19.06
C PHE A 448 -19.56 -3.60 19.38
N SER A 449 -20.90 -3.55 19.42
CA SER A 449 -21.74 -4.72 19.69
C SER A 449 -21.56 -5.83 18.64
N GLN A 450 -21.50 -5.48 17.35
CA GLN A 450 -21.30 -6.47 16.30
C GLN A 450 -19.89 -7.10 16.37
N TYR A 451 -18.85 -6.29 16.55
CA TYR A 451 -17.49 -6.80 16.66
C TYR A 451 -17.30 -7.71 17.88
N HIS A 452 -17.91 -7.38 19.02
CA HIS A 452 -17.84 -8.23 20.21
C HIS A 452 -18.57 -9.57 20.03
N GLN A 453 -19.72 -9.58 19.36
CA GLN A 453 -20.41 -10.83 19.04
C GLN A 453 -19.57 -11.70 18.09
N SER A 454 -18.92 -11.09 17.09
CA SER A 454 -17.97 -11.78 16.21
C SER A 454 -16.78 -12.34 17.00
N LEU A 455 -16.19 -11.55 17.90
CA LEU A 455 -15.07 -11.98 18.75
C LEU A 455 -15.42 -13.22 19.59
N GLU A 456 -16.59 -13.25 20.23
CA GLU A 456 -17.03 -14.40 21.03
C GLU A 456 -17.15 -15.68 20.17
N ILE A 457 -17.57 -15.53 18.92
CA ILE A 457 -17.69 -16.63 17.99
C ILE A 457 -16.32 -17.17 17.56
N VAL A 458 -15.41 -16.30 17.10
CA VAL A 458 -14.07 -16.74 16.63
C VAL A 458 -13.25 -17.35 17.75
N GLU A 459 -13.43 -16.90 19.00
CA GLU A 459 -12.81 -17.52 20.18
C GLU A 459 -13.29 -18.95 20.41
N LYS A 460 -14.59 -19.22 20.23
CA LYS A 460 -15.15 -20.58 20.32
C LYS A 460 -14.65 -21.48 19.20
N LEU A 461 -14.41 -20.92 18.01
CA LEU A 461 -13.90 -21.66 16.85
C LEU A 461 -12.38 -21.90 16.93
N GLY A 462 -11.65 -21.15 17.76
CA GLY A 462 -10.19 -21.16 17.77
C GLY A 462 -9.57 -20.54 16.51
N ASP A 463 -10.31 -19.72 15.78
CA ASP A 463 -9.83 -19.03 14.58
C ASP A 463 -8.99 -17.80 14.98
N LEU A 464 -7.67 -18.03 15.06
CA LEU A 464 -6.70 -17.00 15.40
C LEU A 464 -6.65 -15.86 14.37
N SER A 465 -6.87 -16.16 13.09
CA SER A 465 -6.80 -15.16 12.00
C SER A 465 -7.95 -14.17 12.10
N SER A 466 -9.18 -14.67 12.27
CA SER A 466 -10.37 -13.82 12.43
C SER A 466 -10.38 -13.10 13.78
N LYS A 467 -9.80 -13.71 14.83
CA LYS A 467 -9.61 -13.06 16.13
C LYS A 467 -8.73 -11.81 16.04
N ILE A 468 -7.64 -11.83 15.27
CA ILE A 468 -6.80 -10.65 15.03
C ILE A 468 -7.63 -9.50 14.44
N SER A 469 -8.47 -9.79 13.43
CA SER A 469 -9.31 -8.78 12.77
C SER A 469 -10.35 -8.18 13.72
N CYS A 470 -11.00 -9.01 14.54
CA CYS A 470 -11.97 -8.55 15.53
C CYS A 470 -11.33 -7.62 16.57
N LEU A 471 -10.19 -8.04 17.15
CA LEU A 471 -9.46 -7.24 18.13
C LEU A 471 -8.97 -5.91 17.55
N ASN A 472 -8.47 -5.91 16.31
CA ASN A 472 -8.09 -4.67 15.62
C ASN A 472 -9.29 -3.72 15.46
N ASN A 473 -10.44 -4.23 15.07
CA ASN A 473 -11.64 -3.42 14.86
C ASN A 473 -12.22 -2.88 16.18
N ILE A 474 -12.23 -3.69 17.25
CA ILE A 474 -12.61 -3.25 18.60
C ILE A 474 -11.64 -2.19 19.12
N GLY A 475 -10.32 -2.41 18.94
CA GLY A 475 -9.30 -1.43 19.28
C GLY A 475 -9.52 -0.10 18.58
N ARG A 476 -9.91 -0.12 17.30
CA ARG A 476 -10.24 1.08 16.53
C ARG A 476 -11.49 1.81 17.03
N VAL A 477 -12.50 1.09 17.51
CA VAL A 477 -13.67 1.72 18.15
C VAL A 477 -13.26 2.45 19.42
N TYR A 478 -12.44 1.81 20.27
CA TYR A 478 -11.93 2.44 21.49
C TYR A 478 -11.04 3.66 21.18
N GLU A 479 -10.21 3.58 20.13
CA GLU A 479 -9.40 4.71 19.65
C GLU A 479 -10.26 5.92 19.29
N ILE A 480 -11.33 5.72 18.51
CA ILE A 480 -12.24 6.80 18.08
C ILE A 480 -12.99 7.40 19.29
N ARG A 481 -13.24 6.61 20.34
CA ARG A 481 -13.83 7.08 21.60
C ARG A 481 -12.82 7.74 22.55
N HIS A 482 -11.56 7.85 22.16
CA HIS A 482 -10.46 8.31 23.01
C HIS A 482 -10.21 7.44 24.25
N GLU A 483 -10.66 6.18 24.23
CA GLU A 483 -10.47 5.18 25.28
C GLU A 483 -9.14 4.42 25.05
N PHE A 484 -8.04 5.18 25.04
CA PHE A 484 -6.75 4.73 24.54
C PHE A 484 -6.15 3.50 25.24
N ASN A 485 -6.39 3.32 26.54
CA ASN A 485 -5.90 2.14 27.27
C ASN A 485 -6.56 0.85 26.76
N LEU A 486 -7.87 0.87 26.53
CA LEU A 486 -8.61 -0.29 26.02
C LEU A 486 -8.25 -0.58 24.56
N ALA A 487 -8.00 0.47 23.75
CA ALA A 487 -7.46 0.31 22.41
C ALA A 487 -6.11 -0.42 22.42
N LEU A 488 -5.18 0.02 23.28
CA LEU A 488 -3.87 -0.61 23.43
C LEU A 488 -3.96 -2.07 23.87
N GLU A 489 -4.84 -2.41 24.82
CA GLU A 489 -5.04 -3.79 25.27
C GLU A 489 -5.42 -4.71 24.10
N ASN A 490 -6.40 -4.31 23.29
CA ASN A 490 -6.85 -5.07 22.13
C ASN A 490 -5.77 -5.19 21.04
N TYR A 491 -5.10 -4.09 20.71
CA TYR A 491 -4.03 -4.10 19.71
C TYR A 491 -2.83 -4.97 20.16
N LEU A 492 -2.43 -4.90 21.42
CA LEU A 492 -1.33 -5.70 21.96
C LEU A 492 -1.68 -7.19 22.05
N GLU A 493 -2.92 -7.54 22.34
CA GLU A 493 -3.38 -8.93 22.25
C GLU A 493 -3.30 -9.45 20.81
N ALA A 494 -3.79 -8.66 19.85
CA ALA A 494 -3.72 -9.01 18.44
C ALA A 494 -2.26 -9.18 17.96
N VAL A 495 -1.32 -8.34 18.42
CA VAL A 495 0.12 -8.48 18.10
C VAL A 495 0.70 -9.80 18.62
N LYS A 496 0.30 -10.26 19.81
CA LYS A 496 0.77 -11.57 20.31
C LYS A 496 0.27 -12.72 19.44
N ILE A 497 -0.96 -12.61 18.93
CA ILE A 497 -1.54 -13.64 18.06
C ILE A 497 -0.84 -13.64 16.69
N THR A 498 -0.55 -12.47 16.11
CA THR A 498 0.19 -12.38 14.85
C THR A 498 1.60 -12.98 14.95
N GLU A 499 2.26 -12.89 16.12
CA GLU A 499 3.53 -13.58 16.37
C GLU A 499 3.40 -15.10 16.39
N ILE A 500 2.29 -15.65 16.91
CA ILE A 500 2.02 -17.09 16.94
C ILE A 500 1.77 -17.64 15.53
N VAL A 501 0.96 -16.93 14.73
CA VAL A 501 0.60 -17.38 13.37
C VAL A 501 1.61 -16.95 12.29
N GLY A 502 2.60 -16.14 12.64
CA GLY A 502 3.61 -15.64 11.71
C GLY A 502 3.13 -14.55 10.74
N ASP A 503 2.03 -13.85 11.04
CA ASP A 503 1.47 -12.80 10.18
C ASP A 503 2.15 -11.44 10.43
N LEU A 504 3.33 -11.26 9.81
CA LEU A 504 4.11 -10.03 9.93
C LEU A 504 3.40 -8.80 9.33
N ASN A 505 2.56 -8.96 8.31
CA ASN A 505 1.82 -7.83 7.70
C ASN A 505 0.83 -7.23 8.70
N ARG A 506 -0.04 -8.07 9.29
CA ARG A 506 -0.99 -7.58 10.31
C ARG A 506 -0.26 -7.08 11.55
N LYS A 507 0.88 -7.69 11.91
CA LYS A 507 1.72 -7.19 13.01
C LYS A 507 2.19 -5.75 12.76
N ALA A 508 2.72 -5.44 11.58
CA ALA A 508 3.16 -4.08 11.23
C ALA A 508 2.01 -3.07 11.31
N ALA A 509 0.83 -3.43 10.77
CA ALA A 509 -0.37 -2.58 10.84
C ALA A 509 -0.83 -2.31 12.28
N LEU A 510 -0.84 -3.32 13.14
CA LEU A 510 -1.20 -3.16 14.56
C LEU A 510 -0.19 -2.28 15.32
N LEU A 511 1.11 -2.47 15.06
CA LEU A 511 2.16 -1.64 15.66
C LEU A 511 2.06 -0.18 15.21
N ASN A 512 1.67 0.06 13.95
CA ASN A 512 1.33 1.41 13.48
C ASN A 512 0.17 2.02 14.28
N ASN A 513 -0.92 1.27 14.49
CA ASN A 513 -2.06 1.75 15.27
C ASN A 513 -1.65 2.05 16.73
N ILE A 514 -0.85 1.18 17.36
CA ILE A 514 -0.28 1.42 18.69
C ILE A 514 0.57 2.71 18.71
N GLY A 515 1.39 2.93 17.69
CA GLY A 515 2.16 4.16 17.52
C GLY A 515 1.27 5.41 17.43
N MET A 516 0.11 5.31 16.77
CA MET A 516 -0.87 6.40 16.69
C MET A 516 -1.48 6.72 18.05
N ILE A 517 -1.79 5.70 18.86
CA ILE A 517 -2.29 5.91 20.23
C ILE A 517 -1.26 6.62 21.10
N TYR A 518 0.00 6.17 21.10
CA TYR A 518 1.05 6.83 21.90
C TYR A 518 1.31 8.26 21.44
N LYS A 519 1.22 8.53 20.12
CA LYS A 519 1.27 9.91 19.62
C LYS A 519 0.11 10.75 20.17
N ALA A 520 -1.12 10.22 20.15
CA ALA A 520 -2.29 10.93 20.64
C ALA A 520 -2.22 11.24 22.15
N ASN A 521 -1.54 10.38 22.92
CA ASN A 521 -1.25 10.56 24.34
C ASN A 521 -0.02 11.44 24.64
N ASP A 522 0.56 12.10 23.64
CA ASP A 522 1.78 12.92 23.80
C ASP A 522 2.99 12.11 24.33
N GLU A 523 3.05 10.81 24.03
CA GLU A 523 4.14 9.89 24.40
C GLU A 523 5.10 9.64 23.22
N LYS A 524 5.85 10.67 22.84
CA LYS A 524 6.78 10.67 21.70
C LYS A 524 7.67 9.43 21.57
N GLU A 525 8.44 9.11 22.60
CA GLU A 525 9.46 8.06 22.53
C GLU A 525 8.84 6.68 22.30
N ARG A 526 7.66 6.44 22.88
CA ARG A 526 6.93 5.19 22.66
C ARG A 526 6.34 5.13 21.26
N ALA A 527 5.73 6.21 20.77
CA ALA A 527 5.22 6.29 19.41
C ALA A 527 6.30 5.95 18.39
N ILE A 528 7.46 6.62 18.47
CA ILE A 528 8.61 6.36 17.59
C ILE A 528 9.08 4.91 17.69
N LYS A 529 9.18 4.34 18.91
CA LYS A 529 9.62 2.95 19.10
C LYS A 529 8.72 1.95 18.34
N TYR A 530 7.40 2.10 18.44
CA TYR A 530 6.45 1.22 17.76
C TYR A 530 6.45 1.43 16.24
N TYR A 531 6.51 2.68 15.78
CA TYR A 531 6.65 2.96 14.35
C TYR A 531 7.96 2.43 13.77
N ASP A 532 9.09 2.52 14.48
CA ASP A 532 10.38 1.97 14.04
C ASP A 532 10.38 0.43 14.03
N GLU A 533 9.62 -0.22 14.93
CA GLU A 533 9.40 -1.67 14.85
C GLU A 533 8.55 -2.05 13.65
N ALA A 534 7.43 -1.37 13.42
CA ALA A 534 6.61 -1.55 12.22
C ALA A 534 7.42 -1.29 10.95
N LEU A 535 8.27 -0.25 10.94
CA LEU A 535 9.09 0.11 9.79
C LEU A 535 10.13 -0.96 9.48
N ARG A 536 10.77 -1.53 10.52
CA ARG A 536 11.67 -2.69 10.35
C ARG A 536 10.95 -3.92 9.80
N ILE A 537 9.69 -4.13 10.17
CA ILE A 537 8.89 -5.22 9.62
C ILE A 537 8.53 -4.92 8.16
N SER A 538 8.06 -3.71 7.82
CA SER A 538 7.81 -3.33 6.43
C SER A 538 9.09 -3.39 5.59
N ASP A 539 10.25 -3.02 6.13
CA ASP A 539 11.56 -3.22 5.50
C ASP A 539 11.86 -4.70 5.27
N LEU A 540 11.51 -5.59 6.21
CA LEU A 540 11.64 -7.05 6.14
C LEU A 540 10.61 -7.70 5.21
N LEU A 541 9.52 -7.03 4.87
CA LEU A 541 8.52 -7.51 3.91
C LEU A 541 8.67 -6.86 2.53
N GLY A 542 9.54 -5.85 2.42
CA GLY A 542 9.65 -5.02 1.22
C GLY A 542 8.39 -4.16 0.98
N ASP A 543 7.56 -3.96 1.98
CA ASP A 543 6.31 -3.20 1.92
C ASP A 543 6.60 -1.69 1.83
N LEU A 544 6.85 -1.22 0.61
CA LEU A 544 7.10 0.19 0.32
C LEU A 544 5.89 1.08 0.65
N TYR A 545 4.66 0.57 0.49
CA TYR A 545 3.44 1.32 0.78
C TYR A 545 3.28 1.60 2.27
N GLY A 546 3.50 0.60 3.12
CA GLY A 546 3.51 0.74 4.57
C GLY A 546 4.69 1.58 5.06
N LYS A 547 5.87 1.49 4.42
CA LYS A 547 6.99 2.41 4.71
C LYS A 547 6.61 3.87 4.50
N VAL A 548 5.93 4.21 3.40
CA VAL A 548 5.45 5.59 3.17
C VAL A 548 4.51 6.05 4.28
N ILE A 549 3.59 5.19 4.73
CA ILE A 549 2.66 5.51 5.83
C ILE A 549 3.43 5.73 7.14
N LEU A 550 4.32 4.80 7.49
CA LEU A 550 5.09 4.83 8.73
C LEU A 550 6.06 6.02 8.79
N LEU A 551 6.78 6.30 7.70
CA LEU A 551 7.69 7.44 7.62
C LEU A 551 6.93 8.77 7.72
N ASN A 552 5.74 8.89 7.13
CA ASN A 552 4.87 10.04 7.34
C ASN A 552 4.42 10.16 8.80
N ASN A 553 4.03 9.06 9.44
CA ASN A 553 3.62 9.07 10.85
C ASN A 553 4.77 9.46 11.78
N ILE A 554 5.97 8.93 11.55
CA ILE A 554 7.21 9.31 12.25
C ILE A 554 7.53 10.79 12.01
N GLY A 555 7.43 11.25 10.75
CA GLY A 555 7.61 12.65 10.39
C GLY A 555 6.66 13.57 11.15
N ARG A 556 5.39 13.17 11.28
CA ARG A 556 4.35 13.90 12.03
C ARG A 556 4.66 13.95 13.52
N VAL A 557 5.14 12.86 14.11
CA VAL A 557 5.63 12.88 15.49
C VAL A 557 6.80 13.86 15.63
N TYR A 558 7.75 13.92 14.70
CA TYR A 558 8.82 14.91 14.82
C TYR A 558 8.34 16.35 14.64
N ASP A 559 7.35 16.58 13.77
CA ASP A 559 6.75 17.90 13.52
C ASP A 559 6.00 18.45 14.74
N ASP A 560 5.15 17.63 15.37
CA ASP A 560 4.38 18.00 16.57
C ASP A 560 5.29 18.47 17.72
N TYR A 561 6.47 17.86 17.84
CA TYR A 561 7.49 18.24 18.84
C TYR A 561 8.53 19.23 18.30
N LYS A 562 8.22 19.94 17.21
CA LYS A 562 9.02 21.00 16.60
C LYS A 562 10.44 20.57 16.18
N ASN A 563 10.68 19.28 16.01
CA ASN A 563 11.93 18.76 15.44
C ASN A 563 11.82 18.74 13.91
N TYR A 564 11.69 19.94 13.35
CA TYR A 564 11.42 20.12 11.93
C TYR A 564 12.47 19.51 11.00
N LYS A 565 13.73 19.40 11.45
CA LYS A 565 14.79 18.76 10.66
C LYS A 565 14.49 17.27 10.46
N LYS A 566 14.25 16.54 11.57
CA LYS A 566 13.92 15.10 11.47
C LYS A 566 12.58 14.86 10.79
N ALA A 567 11.61 15.77 10.96
CA ALA A 567 10.34 15.70 10.24
C ALA A 567 10.56 15.79 8.72
N LEU A 568 11.31 16.79 8.25
CA LEU A 568 11.65 16.94 6.83
C LEU A 568 12.45 15.76 6.28
N ASP A 569 13.42 15.23 7.03
CA ASP A 569 14.20 14.05 6.64
C ASP A 569 13.26 12.85 6.39
N LYS A 570 12.32 12.60 7.31
CA LYS A 570 11.38 11.47 7.22
C LYS A 570 10.32 11.65 6.14
N TYR A 571 9.77 12.85 5.98
CA TYR A 571 8.84 13.14 4.89
C TYR A 571 9.53 13.08 3.51
N SER A 572 10.81 13.44 3.43
CA SER A 572 11.57 13.37 2.18
C SER A 572 11.93 11.92 1.81
N GLU A 573 12.29 11.08 2.79
CA GLU A 573 12.45 9.63 2.61
C GLU A 573 11.13 9.01 2.12
N SER A 574 10.01 9.38 2.73
CA SER A 574 8.67 8.96 2.32
C SER A 574 8.31 9.42 0.90
N LEU A 575 8.66 10.65 0.53
CA LEU A 575 8.42 11.20 -0.80
C LEU A 575 9.20 10.43 -1.87
N GLN A 576 10.47 10.12 -1.62
CA GLN A 576 11.30 9.34 -2.55
C GLN A 576 10.70 7.96 -2.83
N ILE A 577 10.19 7.29 -1.78
CA ILE A 577 9.52 5.99 -1.96
C ILE A 577 8.21 6.16 -2.73
N ALA A 578 7.40 7.16 -2.42
CA ALA A 578 6.17 7.43 -3.18
C ALA A 578 6.45 7.71 -4.68
N GLU A 579 7.55 8.38 -4.99
CA GLU A 579 8.01 8.60 -6.37
C GLU A 579 8.45 7.31 -7.06
N GLN A 580 9.17 6.44 -6.34
CA GLN A 580 9.54 5.11 -6.85
C GLN A 580 8.33 4.24 -7.17
N LEU A 581 7.25 4.38 -6.39
CA LEU A 581 5.99 3.66 -6.58
C LEU A 581 5.12 4.24 -7.70
N GLY A 582 5.40 5.46 -8.18
CA GLY A 582 4.52 6.18 -9.09
C GLY A 582 3.18 6.60 -8.45
N ASP A 583 3.03 6.48 -7.12
CA ASP A 583 1.79 6.82 -6.41
C ASP A 583 1.69 8.34 -6.22
N LEU A 584 0.96 8.97 -7.13
CA LEU A 584 0.73 10.40 -7.14
C LEU A 584 -0.02 10.89 -5.89
N SER A 585 -0.93 10.09 -5.32
CA SER A 585 -1.72 10.48 -4.14
C SER A 585 -0.83 10.56 -2.91
N LYS A 586 -0.03 9.51 -2.66
CA LYS A 586 0.94 9.49 -1.57
C LYS A 586 2.03 10.55 -1.74
N LYS A 587 2.47 10.78 -2.98
CA LYS A 587 3.39 11.87 -3.31
C LYS A 587 2.83 13.24 -2.89
N ALA A 588 1.59 13.55 -3.27
CA ALA A 588 0.92 14.80 -2.88
C ALA A 588 0.81 14.93 -1.36
N GLY A 589 0.46 13.85 -0.66
CA GLY A 589 0.41 13.81 0.80
C GLY A 589 1.76 14.12 1.48
N CYS A 590 2.86 13.55 0.98
CA CYS A 590 4.21 13.83 1.50
C CYS A 590 4.60 15.30 1.27
N ILE A 591 4.33 15.82 0.07
CA ILE A 591 4.61 17.23 -0.29
C ILE A 591 3.82 18.18 0.61
N ASN A 592 2.55 17.89 0.88
CA ASN A 592 1.73 18.68 1.79
C ASN A 592 2.29 18.69 3.21
N ASN A 593 2.75 17.54 3.73
CA ASN A 593 3.37 17.47 5.06
C ASN A 593 4.66 18.32 5.11
N ILE A 594 5.48 18.28 4.06
CA ILE A 594 6.67 19.14 3.93
C ILE A 594 6.28 20.64 3.93
N GLY A 595 5.20 20.99 3.20
CA GLY A 595 4.64 22.34 3.19
C GLY A 595 4.23 22.83 4.58
N SER A 596 3.58 21.96 5.36
CA SER A 596 3.19 22.23 6.76
C SER A 596 4.39 22.48 7.67
N VAL A 597 5.46 21.70 7.55
CA VAL A 597 6.69 21.95 8.30
C VAL A 597 7.32 23.29 7.92
N TYR A 598 7.34 23.65 6.64
CA TYR A 598 7.85 24.96 6.21
C TYR A 598 6.99 26.11 6.75
N LEU A 599 5.67 25.94 6.79
CA LEU A 599 4.78 26.93 7.39
C LEU A 599 5.06 27.09 8.89
N ALA A 600 5.23 25.99 9.62
CA ALA A 600 5.57 26.01 11.06
C ALA A 600 6.95 26.65 11.34
N GLN A 601 7.88 26.58 10.38
CA GLN A 601 9.16 27.29 10.42
C GLN A 601 9.07 28.77 10.02
N GLY A 602 7.90 29.28 9.63
CA GLY A 602 7.73 30.64 9.09
C GLY A 602 8.27 30.83 7.67
N LYS A 603 8.64 29.76 6.95
CA LYS A 603 9.11 29.80 5.56
C LYS A 603 7.93 29.80 4.59
N ILE A 604 7.16 30.86 4.63
CA ILE A 604 5.84 30.93 3.99
C ILE A 604 5.91 30.70 2.47
N ASP A 605 6.91 31.23 1.76
CA ASP A 605 7.05 31.03 0.31
C ASP A 605 7.27 29.57 -0.06
N LYS A 606 8.10 28.85 0.71
CA LYS A 606 8.34 27.42 0.49
C LYS A 606 7.12 26.57 0.80
N ALA A 607 6.35 26.95 1.82
CA ALA A 607 5.09 26.28 2.13
C ALA A 607 4.07 26.45 0.98
N LEU A 608 3.95 27.67 0.46
CA LEU A 608 3.05 27.98 -0.67
C LEU A 608 3.45 27.20 -1.93
N GLU A 609 4.74 27.15 -2.26
CA GLU A 609 5.26 26.35 -3.38
C GLU A 609 4.86 24.88 -3.24
N LYS A 610 5.05 24.29 -2.05
CA LYS A 610 4.72 22.88 -1.78
C LYS A 610 3.22 22.60 -1.82
N TYR A 611 2.38 23.46 -1.23
CA TYR A 611 0.93 23.26 -1.33
C TYR A 611 0.41 23.42 -2.76
N GLN A 612 0.99 24.31 -3.57
CA GLN A 612 0.64 24.43 -4.98
C GLN A 612 1.07 23.20 -5.78
N GLU A 613 2.25 22.65 -5.50
CA GLU A 613 2.72 21.40 -6.09
C GLU A 613 1.77 20.22 -5.78
N ALA A 614 1.35 20.07 -4.52
CA ALA A 614 0.38 19.06 -4.11
C ALA A 614 -1.00 19.26 -4.78
N LEU A 615 -1.48 20.50 -4.85
CA LEU A 615 -2.75 20.84 -5.53
C LEU A 615 -2.70 20.48 -7.03
N ASN A 616 -1.61 20.79 -7.72
CA ASN A 616 -1.47 20.47 -9.15
C ASN A 616 -1.47 18.95 -9.42
N ILE A 617 -0.93 18.15 -8.49
CA ILE A 617 -1.02 16.69 -8.58
C ILE A 617 -2.47 16.25 -8.37
N GLU A 618 -3.15 16.83 -7.39
CA GLU A 618 -4.53 16.48 -7.06
C GLU A 618 -5.53 16.84 -8.17
N GLU A 619 -5.28 17.92 -8.91
CA GLU A 619 -6.09 18.27 -10.08
C GLU A 619 -6.05 17.20 -11.18
N ARG A 620 -4.99 16.38 -11.22
CA ARG A 620 -4.90 15.23 -12.14
C ARG A 620 -5.58 13.99 -11.59
N LEU A 621 -5.61 13.82 -10.27
CA LEU A 621 -6.19 12.66 -9.58
C LEU A 621 -7.71 12.78 -9.40
N GLY A 622 -8.20 14.00 -9.21
CA GLY A 622 -9.61 14.28 -9.06
C GLY A 622 -10.20 13.94 -7.69
N ASP A 623 -9.41 13.82 -6.61
CA ASP A 623 -9.96 13.66 -5.25
C ASP A 623 -10.49 15.01 -4.73
N PRO A 624 -11.83 15.17 -4.59
CA PRO A 624 -12.40 16.43 -4.14
C PRO A 624 -12.04 16.75 -2.68
N LEU A 625 -11.85 15.75 -1.81
CA LEU A 625 -11.54 15.96 -0.40
C LEU A 625 -10.12 16.51 -0.23
N MET A 626 -9.15 15.93 -0.93
CA MET A 626 -7.77 16.41 -0.89
C MET A 626 -7.65 17.80 -1.50
N LYS A 627 -8.38 18.08 -2.59
CA LYS A 627 -8.44 19.41 -3.19
C LYS A 627 -8.94 20.47 -2.20
N ILE A 628 -9.98 20.17 -1.40
CA ILE A 628 -10.46 21.04 -0.32
C ILE A 628 -9.35 21.33 0.70
N ILE A 629 -8.59 20.30 1.09
CA ILE A 629 -7.50 20.44 2.09
C ILE A 629 -6.42 21.37 1.57
N TYR A 630 -5.94 21.17 0.33
CA TYR A 630 -4.88 21.99 -0.24
C TYR A 630 -5.32 23.44 -0.46
N LEU A 631 -6.53 23.67 -0.98
CA LEU A 631 -7.11 25.00 -1.13
C LEU A 631 -7.27 25.72 0.23
N ASN A 632 -7.69 25.00 1.27
CA ASN A 632 -7.75 25.55 2.61
C ASN A 632 -6.37 25.95 3.13
N ASN A 633 -5.33 25.14 2.91
CA ASN A 633 -3.97 25.45 3.36
C ASN A 633 -3.40 26.68 2.63
N ILE A 634 -3.63 26.79 1.32
CA ILE A 634 -3.25 27.97 0.53
C ILE A 634 -4.03 29.21 1.00
N GLY A 635 -5.33 29.08 1.25
CA GLY A 635 -6.17 30.13 1.80
C GLY A 635 -5.68 30.62 3.17
N MET A 636 -5.24 29.71 4.04
CA MET A 636 -4.63 30.05 5.34
C MET A 636 -3.32 30.82 5.18
N ILE A 637 -2.46 30.45 4.22
CA ILE A 637 -1.23 31.20 3.92
C ILE A 637 -1.56 32.63 3.50
N HIS A 638 -2.51 32.81 2.57
CA HIS A 638 -2.90 34.15 2.13
C HIS A 638 -3.53 34.97 3.25
N ASN A 639 -4.33 34.34 4.12
CA ASN A 639 -4.89 35.01 5.29
C ASN A 639 -3.79 35.50 6.26
N ASN A 640 -2.78 34.66 6.53
CA ASN A 640 -1.64 35.03 7.38
C ASN A 640 -0.77 36.14 6.77
N ARG A 641 -0.80 36.31 5.44
CA ARG A 641 -0.16 37.41 4.70
C ARG A 641 -1.01 38.68 4.60
N ALA A 642 -2.20 38.69 5.21
CA ALA A 642 -3.22 39.73 5.02
C ALA A 642 -3.68 39.92 3.55
N ASN A 643 -3.46 38.91 2.70
CA ASN A 643 -3.98 38.86 1.33
C ASN A 643 -5.42 38.33 1.33
N TYR A 644 -6.33 39.04 2.01
CA TYR A 644 -7.68 38.58 2.33
C TYR A 644 -8.52 38.20 1.10
N ASN A 645 -8.37 38.93 -0.01
CA ASN A 645 -9.10 38.64 -1.26
C ASN A 645 -8.70 37.26 -1.83
N LEU A 646 -7.40 36.96 -1.89
CA LEU A 646 -6.90 35.66 -2.37
C LEU A 646 -7.27 34.53 -1.38
N ALA A 647 -7.25 34.81 -0.08
CA ALA A 647 -7.69 33.83 0.91
C ALA A 647 -9.18 33.48 0.74
N LYS A 648 -10.04 34.50 0.56
CA LYS A 648 -11.48 34.35 0.33
C LYS A 648 -11.77 33.61 -0.98
N GLU A 649 -11.00 33.86 -2.04
CA GLU A 649 -11.07 33.12 -3.31
C GLU A 649 -10.84 31.62 -3.07
N LYS A 650 -9.71 31.24 -2.45
CA LYS A 650 -9.37 29.83 -2.22
C LYS A 650 -10.33 29.12 -1.27
N TYR A 651 -10.79 29.80 -0.21
CA TYR A 651 -11.83 29.24 0.65
C TYR A 651 -13.18 29.07 -0.08
N SER A 652 -13.51 29.97 -1.00
CA SER A 652 -14.76 29.87 -1.78
C SER A 652 -14.70 28.72 -2.79
N GLU A 653 -13.56 28.52 -3.45
CA GLU A 653 -13.33 27.34 -4.30
C GLU A 653 -13.50 26.03 -3.51
N ALA A 654 -12.87 25.94 -2.33
CA ALA A 654 -13.02 24.78 -1.45
C ALA A 654 -14.48 24.60 -0.97
N LEU A 655 -15.19 25.70 -0.72
CA LEU A 655 -16.57 25.68 -0.24
C LEU A 655 -17.53 25.13 -1.29
N ILE A 656 -17.32 25.46 -2.57
CA ILE A 656 -18.10 24.91 -3.68
C ILE A 656 -17.92 23.39 -3.72
N ILE A 657 -16.67 22.91 -3.68
CA ILE A 657 -16.39 21.47 -3.71
C ILE A 657 -17.03 20.76 -2.50
N ALA A 658 -16.87 21.33 -1.30
CA ALA A 658 -17.48 20.76 -0.09
C ALA A 658 -19.01 20.70 -0.17
N ASN A 659 -19.64 21.67 -0.83
CA ASN A 659 -21.07 21.66 -1.08
C ASN A 659 -21.49 20.59 -2.08
N ASP A 660 -20.74 20.42 -3.16
CA ASP A 660 -21.03 19.46 -4.23
C ASP A 660 -20.93 18.01 -3.74
N ILE A 661 -19.96 17.72 -2.86
CA ILE A 661 -19.81 16.38 -2.25
C ILE A 661 -20.67 16.18 -0.99
N GLY A 662 -21.40 17.21 -0.54
CA GLY A 662 -22.25 17.16 0.64
C GLY A 662 -21.50 17.07 1.98
N ASP A 663 -20.23 17.44 2.05
CA ASP A 663 -19.44 17.45 3.29
C ASP A 663 -19.80 18.66 4.16
N LEU A 664 -20.75 18.43 5.08
CA LEU A 664 -21.23 19.45 6.01
C LEU A 664 -20.15 19.95 6.98
N SER A 665 -19.21 19.10 7.37
CA SER A 665 -18.15 19.47 8.33
C SER A 665 -17.16 20.45 7.67
N LYS A 666 -16.64 20.12 6.49
CA LYS A 666 -15.74 21.02 5.75
C LYS A 666 -16.45 22.30 5.32
N LYS A 667 -17.70 22.20 4.87
CA LYS A 667 -18.53 23.35 4.49
C LYS A 667 -18.65 24.36 5.63
N SER A 668 -19.04 23.91 6.82
CA SER A 668 -19.21 24.80 7.98
C SER A 668 -17.89 25.44 8.43
N LEU A 669 -16.78 24.71 8.41
CA LEU A 669 -15.45 25.25 8.71
C LEU A 669 -14.98 26.31 7.70
N LEU A 670 -15.27 26.13 6.41
CA LEU A 670 -14.92 27.11 5.38
C LEU A 670 -15.79 28.37 5.49
N LEU A 671 -17.06 28.22 5.86
CA LEU A 671 -17.95 29.35 6.15
C LEU A 671 -17.44 30.18 7.33
N THR A 672 -16.98 29.56 8.42
CA THR A 672 -16.40 30.30 9.55
C THR A 672 -15.11 31.03 9.17
N LYS A 673 -14.24 30.42 8.36
CA LYS A 673 -13.01 31.06 7.85
C LYS A 673 -13.32 32.28 6.99
N ILE A 674 -14.29 32.18 6.08
CA ILE A 674 -14.76 33.32 5.26
C ILE A 674 -15.40 34.39 6.16
N GLY A 675 -16.22 33.99 7.14
CA GLY A 675 -16.81 34.88 8.13
C GLY A 675 -15.76 35.68 8.91
N SER A 676 -14.67 35.03 9.32
CA SER A 676 -13.56 35.68 10.03
C SER A 676 -12.80 36.68 9.17
N ILE A 677 -12.62 36.40 7.88
CA ILE A 677 -12.04 37.37 6.94
C ILE A 677 -12.96 38.58 6.79
N ASN A 678 -14.27 38.36 6.59
CA ASN A 678 -15.25 39.44 6.48
C ASN A 678 -15.28 40.29 7.76
N MET A 679 -15.13 39.66 8.93
CA MET A 679 -15.03 40.37 10.21
C MET A 679 -13.79 41.28 10.27
N ILE A 680 -12.64 40.84 9.76
CA ILE A 680 -11.42 41.66 9.67
C ILE A 680 -11.56 42.80 8.65
N GLN A 681 -12.27 42.57 7.55
CA GLN A 681 -12.55 43.57 6.51
C GLN A 681 -13.71 44.51 6.86
N GLU A 682 -14.26 44.40 8.07
CA GLU A 682 -15.41 45.18 8.55
C GLU A 682 -16.72 44.96 7.76
N GLU A 683 -16.80 43.85 7.01
CA GLU A 683 -18.01 43.39 6.30
C GLU A 683 -18.94 42.62 7.26
N TYR A 684 -19.32 43.26 8.37
CA TYR A 684 -19.99 42.61 9.51
C TYR A 684 -21.29 41.89 9.16
N GLN A 685 -22.10 42.45 8.26
CA GLN A 685 -23.35 41.82 7.83
C GLN A 685 -23.10 40.52 7.06
N VAL A 686 -22.04 40.47 6.25
CA VAL A 686 -21.66 39.27 5.50
C VAL A 686 -21.07 38.22 6.44
N ALA A 687 -20.23 38.65 7.40
CA ALA A 687 -19.70 37.78 8.45
C ALA A 687 -20.82 37.13 9.27
N LEU A 688 -21.82 37.91 9.68
CA LEU A 688 -22.98 37.44 10.44
C LEU A 688 -23.73 36.31 9.71
N VAL A 689 -24.04 36.51 8.43
CA VAL A 689 -24.72 35.49 7.61
C VAL A 689 -23.88 34.21 7.53
N LYS A 690 -22.56 34.32 7.32
CA LYS A 690 -21.67 33.15 7.23
C LYS A 690 -21.57 32.37 8.53
N TYR A 691 -21.49 33.06 9.67
CA TYR A 691 -21.50 32.39 10.98
C TYR A 691 -22.86 31.76 11.29
N GLN A 692 -23.98 32.39 10.94
CA GLN A 692 -25.31 31.81 11.11
C GLN A 692 -25.51 30.54 10.28
N GLU A 693 -25.08 30.55 9.01
CA GLU A 693 -25.07 29.35 8.17
C GLU A 693 -24.22 28.23 8.79
N ALA A 694 -23.04 28.56 9.32
CA ALA A 694 -22.17 27.58 9.98
C ALA A 694 -22.79 27.01 11.26
N VAL A 695 -23.40 27.84 12.12
CA VAL A 695 -24.07 27.41 13.37
C VAL A 695 -25.18 26.41 13.08
N LEU A 696 -26.02 26.66 12.06
CA LEU A 696 -27.08 25.72 11.68
C LEU A 696 -26.53 24.36 11.25
N ILE A 697 -25.37 24.35 10.58
CA ILE A 697 -24.73 23.11 10.16
C ILE A 697 -24.09 22.41 11.37
N PHE A 698 -23.36 23.13 12.22
CA PHE A 698 -22.75 22.56 13.43
C PHE A 698 -23.79 21.94 14.37
N ASP A 699 -24.95 22.58 14.51
CA ASP A 699 -26.09 22.05 15.26
C ASP A 699 -26.58 20.72 14.68
N LYS A 700 -26.69 20.64 13.35
CA LYS A 700 -27.11 19.42 12.65
C LYS A 700 -26.10 18.27 12.79
N ILE A 701 -24.80 18.55 12.82
CA ILE A 701 -23.74 17.53 12.91
C ILE A 701 -23.23 17.28 14.34
N GLY A 702 -23.76 17.99 15.35
CA GLY A 702 -23.39 17.80 16.75
C GLY A 702 -22.02 18.38 17.15
N GLU A 703 -21.46 19.30 16.37
CA GLU A 703 -20.13 19.91 16.58
C GLU A 703 -20.21 21.11 17.55
N LEU A 704 -20.29 20.81 18.85
CA LEU A 704 -20.52 21.82 19.90
C LEU A 704 -19.41 22.88 19.99
N ASN A 705 -18.13 22.50 19.93
CA ASN A 705 -17.01 23.44 20.07
C ASN A 705 -17.02 24.53 18.98
N ASN A 706 -17.20 24.11 17.72
CA ASN A 706 -17.22 25.03 16.58
C ASN A 706 -18.51 25.87 16.54
N LYS A 707 -19.63 25.30 17.04
CA LYS A 707 -20.89 26.04 17.25
C LYS A 707 -20.68 27.17 18.26
N ALA A 708 -20.10 26.89 19.42
CA ALA A 708 -19.80 27.87 20.46
C ALA A 708 -18.92 29.01 19.93
N ALA A 709 -17.80 28.68 19.27
CA ALA A 709 -16.91 29.69 18.69
C ALA A 709 -17.62 30.61 17.66
N SER A 710 -18.52 30.04 16.84
CA SER A 710 -19.29 30.79 15.85
C SER A 710 -20.35 31.70 16.50
N LEU A 711 -21.06 31.20 17.52
CA LEU A 711 -22.02 31.98 18.31
C LEU A 711 -21.34 33.14 19.06
N SER A 712 -20.16 32.90 19.64
CA SER A 712 -19.37 33.95 20.28
C SER A 712 -18.99 35.06 19.28
N ASN A 713 -18.63 34.70 18.05
CA ASN A 713 -18.37 35.70 17.00
C ASN A 713 -19.62 36.44 16.53
N ILE A 714 -20.78 35.77 16.49
CA ILE A 714 -22.09 36.42 16.26
C ILE A 714 -22.38 37.43 17.37
N GLY A 715 -22.15 37.06 18.63
CA GLY A 715 -22.31 37.95 19.79
C GLY A 715 -21.46 39.22 19.69
N LYS A 716 -20.20 39.09 19.24
CA LYS A 716 -19.31 40.24 18.97
C LYS A 716 -19.86 41.15 17.88
N ILE A 717 -20.43 40.58 16.80
CA ILE A 717 -21.02 41.38 15.73
C ILE A 717 -22.25 42.15 16.25
N TYR A 718 -23.12 41.52 17.04
CA TYR A 718 -24.26 42.22 17.64
C TYR A 718 -23.86 43.31 18.63
N GLU A 719 -22.75 43.12 19.37
CA GLU A 719 -22.16 44.16 20.20
C GLU A 719 -21.72 45.38 19.36
N ILE A 720 -21.11 45.15 18.19
CA ILE A 720 -20.73 46.23 17.25
C ILE A 720 -21.96 46.96 16.70
N PHE A 721 -23.08 46.26 16.52
CA PHE A 721 -24.35 46.85 16.09
C PHE A 721 -25.16 47.48 17.23
N ASP A 722 -24.61 47.55 18.45
CA ASP A 722 -25.30 48.00 19.67
C ASP A 722 -26.62 47.23 19.95
N ASN A 723 -26.75 46.02 19.39
CA ASN A 723 -27.86 45.12 19.64
C ASN A 723 -27.55 44.21 20.84
N TYR A 724 -27.59 44.80 22.02
CA TYR A 724 -27.21 44.13 23.27
C TYR A 724 -28.08 42.92 23.60
N TYR A 725 -29.35 42.89 23.17
CA TYR A 725 -30.25 41.77 23.41
C TYR A 725 -29.80 40.51 22.66
N ASP A 726 -29.55 40.61 21.36
CA ASP A 726 -29.09 39.47 20.57
C ASP A 726 -27.63 39.10 20.87
N ALA A 727 -26.81 40.06 21.30
CA ALA A 727 -25.46 39.80 21.81
C ALA A 727 -25.50 38.95 23.08
N LEU A 728 -26.32 39.34 24.09
CA LEU A 728 -26.50 38.57 25.31
C LEU A 728 -27.02 37.15 25.01
N ARG A 729 -28.03 37.03 24.16
CA ARG A 729 -28.57 35.73 23.76
C ARG A 729 -27.50 34.81 23.16
N SER A 730 -26.64 35.35 22.30
CA SER A 730 -25.57 34.58 21.65
C SER A 730 -24.52 34.10 22.66
N TYR A 731 -24.10 34.97 23.59
CA TYR A 731 -23.13 34.59 24.62
C TYR A 731 -23.73 33.65 25.68
N GLU A 732 -25.01 33.81 26.04
CA GLU A 732 -25.71 32.89 26.96
C GLU A 732 -25.86 31.50 26.34
N GLU A 733 -26.17 31.40 25.04
CA GLU A 733 -26.19 30.09 24.34
C GLU A 733 -24.79 29.46 24.29
N THR A 734 -23.75 30.27 24.04
CA THR A 734 -22.33 29.82 24.06
C THR A 734 -21.96 29.29 25.45
N LEU A 735 -22.32 30.01 26.51
CA LEU A 735 -22.03 29.63 27.90
C LEU A 735 -22.65 28.27 28.27
N VAL A 736 -23.88 28.00 27.81
CA VAL A 736 -24.54 26.71 28.03
C VAL A 736 -23.78 25.59 27.31
N ILE A 737 -23.29 25.83 26.09
CA ILE A 737 -22.50 24.86 25.35
C ILE A 737 -21.17 24.61 26.05
N ASP A 738 -20.45 25.66 26.46
CA ASP A 738 -19.15 25.55 27.13
C ASP A 738 -19.26 24.83 28.49
N GLN A 739 -20.38 24.99 29.19
CA GLN A 739 -20.72 24.18 30.36
C GLN A 739 -20.94 22.69 30.03
N GLN A 740 -21.61 22.40 28.91
CA GLN A 740 -21.85 21.02 28.46
C GLN A 740 -20.55 20.30 28.08
N ILE A 741 -19.66 20.96 27.34
CA ILE A 741 -18.36 20.42 26.95
C ILE A 741 -17.31 20.48 28.06
N LYS A 742 -17.66 21.10 29.20
CA LYS A 742 -16.78 21.31 30.37
C LYS A 742 -15.51 22.07 30.02
N ASP A 743 -15.62 23.12 29.22
CA ASP A 743 -14.51 24.03 28.91
C ASP A 743 -14.47 25.20 29.91
N PRO A 744 -13.62 25.15 30.96
CA PRO A 744 -13.56 26.22 31.94
C PRO A 744 -13.04 27.54 31.35
N MET A 745 -12.24 27.50 30.28
CA MET A 745 -11.71 28.70 29.63
C MET A 745 -12.81 29.43 28.84
N GLY A 746 -13.62 28.65 28.11
CA GLY A 746 -14.81 29.13 27.40
C GLY A 746 -15.84 29.77 28.34
N ILE A 747 -16.21 29.04 29.41
CA ILE A 747 -17.14 29.52 30.45
C ILE A 747 -16.69 30.88 31.03
N ALA A 748 -15.41 31.00 31.39
CA ALA A 748 -14.88 32.23 31.96
C ALA A 748 -14.92 33.38 30.95
N SER A 749 -14.62 33.10 29.68
CA SER A 749 -14.63 34.08 28.58
C SER A 749 -16.04 34.56 28.25
N ASP A 750 -17.03 33.66 28.27
CA ASP A 750 -18.42 34.02 28.01
C ASP A 750 -19.02 34.85 29.14
N LEU A 751 -18.76 34.49 30.41
CA LEU A 751 -19.14 35.32 31.55
C LEU A 751 -18.52 36.72 31.46
N TYR A 752 -17.25 36.81 31.04
CA TYR A 752 -16.62 38.11 30.78
C TYR A 752 -17.32 38.89 29.66
N ASN A 753 -17.67 38.24 28.55
CA ASN A 753 -18.37 38.87 27.43
C ASN A 753 -19.77 39.34 27.83
N ILE A 754 -20.54 38.52 28.57
CA ILE A 754 -21.85 38.88 29.14
C ILE A 754 -21.71 40.09 30.08
N GLY A 755 -20.72 40.08 30.97
CA GLY A 755 -20.41 41.21 31.85
C GLY A 755 -20.09 42.49 31.07
N ARG A 756 -19.37 42.37 29.95
CA ARG A 756 -19.07 43.49 29.03
C ARG A 756 -20.33 44.06 28.39
N VAL A 757 -21.21 43.21 27.88
CA VAL A 757 -22.48 43.66 27.28
C VAL A 757 -23.37 44.36 28.32
N TYR A 758 -23.50 43.80 29.54
CA TYR A 758 -24.24 44.48 30.61
C TYR A 758 -23.63 45.82 31.02
N THR A 759 -22.29 45.95 30.96
CA THR A 759 -21.61 47.22 31.21
C THR A 759 -21.98 48.27 30.17
N MET A 760 -22.03 47.89 28.89
CA MET A 760 -22.44 48.78 27.79
C MET A 760 -23.92 49.15 27.86
N HIS A 761 -24.77 48.21 28.30
CA HIS A 761 -26.20 48.43 28.51
C HIS A 761 -26.55 49.23 29.79
N GLY A 762 -25.56 49.52 30.65
CA GLY A 762 -25.75 50.27 31.90
C GLY A 762 -26.28 49.44 33.09
N GLU A 763 -26.35 48.12 32.95
CA GLU A 763 -26.78 47.19 34.00
C GLU A 763 -25.62 46.76 34.91
N TYR A 764 -25.02 47.74 35.59
CA TYR A 764 -23.76 47.57 36.32
C TYR A 764 -23.75 46.47 37.39
N ARG A 765 -24.90 46.19 38.04
CA ARG A 765 -24.99 45.10 39.03
C ARG A 765 -24.89 43.71 38.39
N LYS A 766 -25.54 43.51 37.24
CA LYS A 766 -25.44 42.25 36.48
C LYS A 766 -24.03 42.09 35.89
N ALA A 767 -23.46 43.20 35.40
CA ALA A 767 -22.08 43.21 34.92
C ALA A 767 -21.07 42.78 36.01
N LEU A 768 -21.18 43.37 37.21
CA LEU A 768 -20.31 43.03 38.34
C LEU A 768 -20.38 41.54 38.69
N HIS A 769 -21.59 40.98 38.80
CA HIS A 769 -21.78 39.56 39.10
C HIS A 769 -21.08 38.64 38.09
N ASN A 770 -21.24 38.92 36.79
CA ASN A 770 -20.63 38.11 35.74
C ASN A 770 -19.09 38.24 35.72
N TYR A 771 -18.57 39.44 36.00
CA TYR A 771 -17.12 39.64 36.13
C TYR A 771 -16.53 38.93 37.35
N GLU A 772 -17.22 38.92 38.49
CA GLU A 772 -16.78 38.20 39.69
C GLU A 772 -16.72 36.68 39.46
N GLU A 773 -17.73 36.10 38.81
CA GLU A 773 -17.74 34.67 38.46
C GLU A 773 -16.66 34.34 37.42
N SER A 774 -16.50 35.16 36.38
CA SER A 774 -15.42 35.02 35.40
C SER A 774 -14.02 35.08 36.06
N LEU A 775 -13.81 36.07 36.95
CA LEU A 775 -12.57 36.25 37.70
C LEU A 775 -12.24 35.03 38.56
N LYS A 776 -13.24 34.45 39.21
CA LYS A 776 -13.06 33.25 40.04
C LYS A 776 -12.52 32.08 39.23
N ILE A 777 -13.06 31.86 38.02
CA ILE A 777 -12.61 30.76 37.15
C ILE A 777 -11.21 31.05 36.59
N PHE A 778 -10.94 32.27 36.10
CA PHE A 778 -9.60 32.61 35.60
C PHE A 778 -8.50 32.54 36.68
N ASN A 779 -8.81 32.83 37.95
CA ASN A 779 -7.88 32.59 39.06
C ASN A 779 -7.60 31.10 39.27
N GLN A 780 -8.62 30.23 39.15
CA GLN A 780 -8.44 28.77 39.27
C GLN A 780 -7.62 28.19 38.11
N LEU A 781 -7.69 28.81 36.93
CA LEU A 781 -6.91 28.43 35.75
C LEU A 781 -5.51 29.07 35.69
N GLU A 782 -5.12 29.82 36.72
CA GLU A 782 -3.83 30.54 36.79
C GLU A 782 -3.57 31.47 35.58
N GLN A 783 -4.63 32.09 35.05
CA GLN A 783 -4.55 32.95 33.86
C GLN A 783 -4.40 34.44 34.23
N GLU A 784 -3.23 34.84 34.74
CA GLU A 784 -2.97 36.18 35.28
C GLU A 784 -3.34 37.33 34.33
N GLN A 785 -3.11 37.16 33.03
CA GLN A 785 -3.41 38.18 32.02
C GLN A 785 -4.90 38.59 31.98
N TYR A 786 -5.82 37.67 32.24
CA TYR A 786 -7.27 37.96 32.25
C TYR A 786 -7.72 38.46 33.62
N VAL A 787 -7.10 37.97 34.69
CA VAL A 787 -7.38 38.38 36.08
C VAL A 787 -7.23 39.90 36.24
N ASP A 788 -6.14 40.48 35.74
CA ASP A 788 -5.88 41.92 35.86
C ASP A 788 -6.86 42.75 35.04
N VAL A 789 -7.20 42.30 33.83
CA VAL A 789 -8.20 42.96 32.98
C VAL A 789 -9.56 42.99 33.68
N ILE A 790 -9.98 41.88 34.27
CA ILE A 790 -11.29 41.76 34.91
C ILE A 790 -11.34 42.56 36.21
N ARG A 791 -10.28 42.56 37.02
CA ARG A 791 -10.17 43.41 38.23
C ARG A 791 -10.35 44.88 37.90
N ASN A 792 -9.67 45.36 36.85
CA ASN A 792 -9.83 46.75 36.40
C ASN A 792 -11.28 47.06 36.00
N LYS A 793 -11.98 46.13 35.33
CA LYS A 793 -13.41 46.29 34.99
C LYS A 793 -14.31 46.33 36.22
N ILE A 794 -14.03 45.47 37.21
CA ILE A 794 -14.75 45.44 38.49
C ILE A 794 -14.56 46.77 39.24
N ASP A 795 -13.33 47.27 39.32
CA ASP A 795 -13.03 48.55 39.99
C ASP A 795 -13.71 49.74 39.31
N ASP A 796 -13.71 49.78 37.97
CA ASP A 796 -14.42 50.81 37.21
C ASP A 796 -15.94 50.77 37.43
N ILE A 797 -16.52 49.57 37.53
CA ILE A 797 -17.94 49.41 37.85
C ILE A 797 -18.24 49.85 39.28
N ASN A 798 -17.42 49.43 40.26
CA ASN A 798 -17.59 49.81 41.67
C ASN A 798 -17.62 51.34 41.83
N ARG A 799 -16.69 52.05 41.18
CA ARG A 799 -16.69 53.53 41.13
C ARG A 799 -18.00 54.10 40.57
N LYS A 800 -18.57 53.48 39.52
CA LYS A 800 -19.83 53.93 38.90
C LYS A 800 -21.06 53.68 39.77
N ILE A 801 -21.05 52.65 40.62
CA ILE A 801 -22.17 52.29 41.50
C ILE A 801 -22.03 52.81 42.94
N GLY A 802 -20.95 53.56 43.23
CA GLY A 802 -20.72 54.18 44.53
C GLY A 802 -20.26 53.22 45.63
N LYS A 803 -19.59 52.12 45.25
CA LYS A 803 -18.82 51.23 46.14
C LYS A 803 -17.34 51.51 45.98
#